data_AF-A0A0C1ZYT3-F1
#
_entry.id   AF-A0A0C1ZYT3-F1
#
_cell.length_a   1.000
_cell.length_b   1.000
_cell.length_c   1.000
_cell.angle_alpha   90.00
_cell.angle_beta   90.00
_cell.angle_gamma   90.00
#
_symmetry.space_group_name_H-M   'P 1'
#
loop_
_entity.id
_entity.type
_entity.pdbx_description
1 polymer ?
#
loop_
_entity_poly.entity_id
_entity_poly.type
_entity_poly.pdbx_seq_one_letter_code
_entity_poly.pdbx_strand_id
1 'polypeptide(L)'
;MSAVAIFTAPRWGAGRIKAELERRVGARLGAEVEIAELTANWSGAELHDVTLRLADLDARVDAVHVSVDRQALWSGRVEVVEIEAVGGYLHGSRDALTQIVQELRELEGEAEGAHGWLRRRTRLTPDAVELRGLSFTLRDGDRRATGSMAATVEPAQRRVELRVTSLVAELGLGRPLRAASLRTSLEQRDGELLFPITSTLAGVAAEVDENIAVAGVHGTITAHDRDATEISVDLAGGFAQLGANEEAEIEGGDLWSVSGRFARDLSAGKIAVDMAAFELGRVPEVLASLPVVESDLATLGGHLEIDFGDGVAQLDGKLSLAGLNVSHQLLARDVVRDVGFSVEIDALVDPAARKLSVRRLAVQRAGVVLLVRGELVHARVREQRRYQVDLEIPAVGCQEVLDAIPRELVPGLAGFELEGQFAAHVNVDADFADLAALKLDADIDFEACRVRAAPRLASAAHLNGGFVHRVTMRDGRTRRVGLYAGSSNYTPLDAISRYMAEAVLTTEDGSFRRHDGFNRSQLEVALRRNLESGKVRLGASTITMQMVKNVLLSHERTLSRKLQELFLTWWVEQALSKQRIMELYLNVIEFGPGVYGVTDASRHYFGKHPGELSSLEAAYLASMLPSPVRRHVYYCDDQLSERFDQKVRWIHDLMLERERITAQEHEVYAATLISFDPYERGDPEACLEEIETLMAATQTQRSLSGLLGDGGDTGDSLDAVDWGATAPSRTWGVRPPLPVFDPSGAEWFGPDGERAPGQRLEPSLPQDPFEHDPANSDAPGIPAMDE
;
A
#
# COMPACT_ATOMS: atom_id res chain seq x y z
N MET A 1 48.52 65.31 25.21
CA MET A 1 49.04 64.66 26.44
C MET A 1 47.97 64.00 27.30
N SER A 2 46.66 64.17 27.04
CA SER A 2 45.60 63.50 27.81
C SER A 2 45.19 62.09 27.31
N ALA A 3 45.70 61.63 26.16
CA ALA A 3 45.45 60.28 25.63
C ALA A 3 46.50 59.24 26.09
N VAL A 4 47.69 59.69 26.49
CA VAL A 4 48.75 58.81 27.05
C VAL A 4 48.46 58.45 28.50
N ALA A 5 47.69 59.27 29.22
CA ALA A 5 47.27 58.99 30.60
C ALA A 5 46.28 57.83 30.74
N ILE A 6 45.65 57.38 29.64
CA ILE A 6 44.70 56.26 29.64
C ILE A 6 45.44 54.91 29.73
N PHE A 7 46.68 54.84 29.24
CA PHE A 7 47.48 53.60 29.24
C PHE A 7 48.55 53.52 30.35
N THR A 8 48.68 54.55 31.20
CA THR A 8 49.70 54.59 32.28
C THR A 8 49.17 54.23 33.68
N ALA A 9 47.91 53.84 33.84
CA ALA A 9 47.34 53.42 35.13
C ALA A 9 46.33 52.26 34.95
N PRO A 10 46.78 50.98 34.98
CA PRO A 10 45.98 49.84 34.50
C PRO A 10 44.71 49.50 35.32
N ARG A 11 44.48 50.16 36.46
CA ARG A 11 43.42 49.78 37.42
C ARG A 11 42.38 50.86 37.75
N TRP A 12 42.68 52.15 37.56
CA TRP A 12 41.80 53.24 37.99
C TRP A 12 40.92 53.82 36.86
N GLY A 13 41.24 53.52 35.60
CA GLY A 13 40.47 53.96 34.42
C GLY A 13 39.48 52.93 33.89
N ALA A 14 39.64 51.64 34.24
CA ALA A 14 38.88 50.54 33.66
C ALA A 14 37.36 50.71 33.83
N GLY A 15 36.88 51.15 34.99
CA GLY A 15 35.44 51.40 35.24
C GLY A 15 34.85 52.53 34.39
N ARG A 16 35.59 53.61 34.14
CA ARG A 16 35.14 54.71 33.25
C ARG A 16 35.19 54.31 31.78
N ILE A 17 36.19 53.52 31.38
CA ILE A 17 36.32 53.00 30.02
C ILE A 17 35.20 52.00 29.74
N LYS A 18 34.93 51.09 30.69
CA LYS A 18 33.80 50.16 30.67
C LYS A 18 32.47 50.90 30.48
N ALA A 19 32.13 51.84 31.35
CA ALA A 19 30.85 52.57 31.27
C ALA A 19 30.71 53.38 29.98
N GLU A 20 31.80 53.96 29.47
CA GLU A 20 31.80 54.68 28.19
C GLU A 20 31.67 53.73 26.99
N LEU A 21 32.25 52.53 27.08
CA LEU A 21 32.16 51.50 26.05
C LEU A 21 30.74 50.90 26.00
N GLU A 22 30.17 50.51 27.15
CA GLU A 22 28.77 50.05 27.27
C GLU A 22 27.82 51.09 26.67
N ARG A 23 27.96 52.37 27.03
CA ARG A 23 27.13 53.45 26.51
C ARG A 23 27.28 53.65 25.01
N ARG A 24 28.51 53.61 24.47
CA ARG A 24 28.76 53.84 23.03
C ARG A 24 28.37 52.65 22.18
N VAL A 25 28.66 51.43 22.64
CA VAL A 25 28.29 50.21 21.93
C VAL A 25 26.78 50.01 22.03
N GLY A 26 26.16 50.24 23.18
CA GLY A 26 24.71 50.16 23.32
C GLY A 26 23.96 51.22 22.51
N ALA A 27 24.41 52.47 22.54
CA ALA A 27 23.83 53.50 21.67
C ALA A 27 24.06 53.24 20.17
N ARG A 28 25.12 52.50 19.81
CA ARG A 28 25.35 52.08 18.42
C ARG A 28 24.45 50.91 18.05
N LEU A 29 24.36 49.87 18.87
CA LEU A 29 23.64 48.64 18.54
C LEU A 29 22.14 48.70 18.85
N GLY A 30 21.63 49.84 19.33
CA GLY A 30 20.26 49.95 19.85
C GLY A 30 20.01 49.11 21.12
N ALA A 31 21.04 48.47 21.67
CA ALA A 31 20.95 47.40 22.65
C ALA A 31 21.42 47.82 24.06
N GLU A 32 20.93 47.14 25.09
CA GLU A 32 21.53 47.20 26.42
C GLU A 32 22.81 46.35 26.41
N VAL A 33 23.93 46.95 26.82
CA VAL A 33 25.25 46.31 26.83
C VAL A 33 25.80 46.34 28.24
N GLU A 34 26.14 45.17 28.77
CA GLU A 34 26.76 44.99 30.08
C GLU A 34 28.06 44.21 29.92
N ILE A 35 29.16 44.71 30.50
CA ILE A 35 30.47 44.04 30.47
C ILE A 35 30.83 43.70 31.91
N ALA A 36 30.89 42.44 32.35
CA ALA A 36 31.17 42.18 33.76
C ALA A 36 32.57 42.68 34.18
N GLU A 37 33.59 42.32 33.41
CA GLU A 37 34.99 42.69 33.68
C GLU A 37 35.71 43.16 32.42
N LEU A 38 36.57 44.18 32.56
CA LEU A 38 37.43 44.71 31.50
C LEU A 38 38.86 44.80 32.03
N THR A 39 39.79 44.09 31.39
CA THR A 39 41.23 44.26 31.61
C THR A 39 41.88 44.82 30.35
N ALA A 40 42.89 45.68 30.51
CA ALA A 40 43.59 46.28 29.37
C ALA A 40 45.09 46.39 29.65
N ASN A 41 45.90 46.09 28.64
CA ASN A 41 47.35 46.14 28.68
C ASN A 41 47.92 46.68 27.35
N TRP A 42 49.25 46.68 27.20
CA TRP A 42 49.93 47.21 26.01
C TRP A 42 49.77 46.36 24.75
N SER A 43 49.28 45.12 24.88
CA SER A 43 48.98 44.24 23.74
C SER A 43 47.51 44.31 23.31
N GLY A 44 46.61 44.83 24.15
CA GLY A 44 45.19 44.69 23.90
C GLY A 44 44.29 44.91 25.11
N ALA A 45 43.03 44.55 24.93
CA ALA A 45 42.01 44.52 25.98
C ALA A 45 41.29 43.17 25.97
N GLU A 46 40.85 42.73 27.15
CA GLU A 46 40.08 41.51 27.36
C GLU A 46 38.82 41.88 28.13
N LEU A 47 37.66 41.54 27.55
CA LEU A 47 36.35 41.76 28.16
C LEU A 47 35.79 40.40 28.53
N HIS A 48 35.26 40.26 29.74
CA HIS A 48 34.60 39.04 30.18
C HIS A 48 33.11 39.27 30.40
N ASP A 49 32.33 38.24 30.05
CA ASP A 49 30.88 38.19 30.23
C ASP A 49 30.17 39.40 29.64
N VAL A 50 30.42 39.64 28.35
CA VAL A 50 29.77 40.72 27.59
C VAL A 50 28.35 40.27 27.25
N THR A 51 27.36 40.92 27.85
CA THR A 51 25.94 40.64 27.64
C THR A 51 25.34 41.75 26.78
N LEU A 52 24.54 41.36 25.79
CA LEU A 52 23.86 42.20 24.82
C LEU A 52 22.38 41.82 24.86
N ARG A 53 21.50 42.74 25.23
CA ARG A 53 20.04 42.53 25.22
C ARG A 53 19.39 43.51 24.27
N LEU A 54 18.66 43.00 23.30
CA LEU A 54 17.87 43.81 22.37
C LEU A 54 16.54 43.12 22.08
N ALA A 55 15.44 43.81 22.35
CA ALA A 55 14.09 43.29 22.12
C ALA A 55 13.92 41.89 22.74
N ASP A 56 13.81 40.86 21.90
CA ASP A 56 13.71 39.44 22.24
C ASP A 56 14.98 38.63 21.91
N LEU A 57 16.09 39.32 21.64
CA LEU A 57 17.44 38.76 21.56
C LEU A 57 18.23 38.98 22.87
N ASP A 58 18.74 37.91 23.44
CA ASP A 58 19.69 37.88 24.55
C ASP A 58 20.97 37.17 24.09
N ALA A 59 22.08 37.90 24.03
CA ALA A 59 23.37 37.36 23.65
C ALA A 59 24.39 37.57 24.77
N ARG A 60 25.20 36.56 25.04
CA ARG A 60 26.34 36.64 25.94
C ARG A 60 27.56 36.11 25.22
N VAL A 61 28.69 36.79 25.40
CA VAL A 61 30.01 36.32 24.98
C VAL A 61 30.87 36.19 26.23
N ASP A 62 31.46 35.02 26.46
CA ASP A 62 32.20 34.74 27.70
C ASP A 62 33.51 35.53 27.76
N ALA A 63 34.21 35.65 26.63
CA ALA A 63 35.42 36.47 26.52
C ALA A 63 35.55 37.15 25.15
N VAL A 64 35.93 38.42 25.11
CA VAL A 64 36.31 39.16 23.90
C VAL A 64 37.74 39.69 24.05
N HIS A 65 38.64 39.19 23.22
CA HIS A 65 40.02 39.61 23.14
C HIS A 65 40.18 40.60 21.99
N VAL A 66 40.76 41.77 22.28
CA VAL A 66 41.03 42.82 21.31
C VAL A 66 42.54 43.02 21.22
N SER A 67 43.14 42.64 20.10
CA SER A 67 44.58 42.74 19.86
C SER A 67 44.93 44.04 19.17
N VAL A 68 45.98 44.73 19.64
CA VAL A 68 46.45 46.02 19.11
C VAL A 68 47.88 45.90 18.58
N ASP A 69 48.16 46.52 17.43
CA ASP A 69 49.51 46.55 16.87
C ASP A 69 50.47 47.32 17.78
N ARG A 70 51.41 46.58 18.38
CA ARG A 70 52.45 47.13 19.27
C ARG A 70 53.39 48.09 18.55
N GLN A 71 53.61 47.96 17.24
CA GLN A 71 54.51 48.83 16.48
C GLN A 71 53.87 50.19 16.19
N ALA A 72 52.57 50.20 15.84
CA ALA A 72 51.79 51.42 15.66
C ALA A 72 51.74 52.29 16.94
N LEU A 73 51.71 51.68 18.13
CA LEU A 73 51.69 52.39 19.43
C LEU A 73 52.90 53.33 19.61
N TRP A 74 54.09 52.93 19.15
CA TRP A 74 55.31 53.76 19.23
C TRP A 74 55.26 55.00 18.32
N SER A 75 54.42 54.96 17.28
CA SER A 75 54.14 56.10 16.40
C SER A 75 52.99 56.99 16.91
N GLY A 76 52.46 56.70 18.10
CA GLY A 76 51.30 57.37 18.67
C GLY A 76 49.98 57.03 17.96
N ARG A 77 49.93 55.88 17.28
CA ARG A 77 48.74 55.33 16.61
C ARG A 77 48.21 54.12 17.37
N VAL A 78 46.89 53.92 17.34
CA VAL A 78 46.25 52.71 17.87
C VAL A 78 45.58 52.01 16.69
N GLU A 79 46.03 50.81 16.38
CA GLU A 79 45.51 50.01 15.27
C GLU A 79 45.08 48.66 15.83
N VAL A 80 43.77 48.39 15.79
CA VAL A 80 43.22 47.08 16.17
C VAL A 80 43.50 46.11 15.03
N VAL A 81 44.13 44.98 15.34
CA VAL A 81 44.52 43.98 14.33
C VAL A 81 43.44 42.89 14.26
N GLU A 82 43.02 42.41 15.42
CA GLU A 82 42.16 41.24 15.54
C GLU A 82 41.21 41.40 16.74
N ILE A 83 39.98 40.92 16.58
CA ILE A 83 39.03 40.77 17.68
C ILE A 83 38.61 39.29 17.71
N GLU A 84 38.86 38.60 18.81
CA GLU A 84 38.45 37.21 19.02
C GLU A 84 37.42 37.12 20.15
N ALA A 85 36.22 36.66 19.82
CA ALA A 85 35.13 36.41 20.75
C ALA A 85 34.97 34.90 20.96
N VAL A 86 35.07 34.44 22.20
CA VAL A 86 35.09 33.02 22.57
C VAL A 86 33.96 32.70 23.53
N GLY A 87 33.21 31.64 23.25
CA GLY A 87 32.18 31.11 24.12
C GLY A 87 30.91 31.97 24.19
N GLY A 88 30.00 31.56 25.07
CA GLY A 88 28.74 32.23 25.33
C GLY A 88 27.53 31.65 24.59
N TYR A 89 26.44 32.42 24.54
CA TYR A 89 25.18 32.02 23.94
C TYR A 89 24.47 33.15 23.19
N LEU A 90 23.60 32.78 22.27
CA LEU A 90 22.70 33.66 21.55
C LEU A 90 21.29 33.08 21.59
N HIS A 91 20.36 33.75 22.24
CA HIS A 91 18.95 33.35 22.32
C HIS A 91 18.07 34.43 21.70
N GLY A 92 17.14 34.08 20.81
CA GLY A 92 16.09 35.02 20.39
C GLY A 92 15.30 34.58 19.17
N SER A 93 14.52 35.48 18.58
CA SER A 93 13.75 35.17 17.37
C SER A 93 14.47 35.54 16.07
N ARG A 94 13.96 35.02 14.96
CA ARG A 94 14.35 35.43 13.60
C ARG A 94 14.15 36.93 13.38
N ASP A 95 13.06 37.50 13.87
CA ASP A 95 12.73 38.91 13.68
C ASP A 95 13.72 39.79 14.44
N ALA A 96 14.08 39.41 15.66
CA ALA A 96 15.11 40.07 16.47
C ALA A 96 16.45 40.16 15.74
N LEU A 97 16.91 39.04 15.17
CA LEU A 97 18.14 38.98 14.40
C LEU A 97 18.07 39.83 13.13
N THR A 98 16.94 39.80 12.43
CA THR A 98 16.76 40.57 11.20
C THR A 98 16.78 42.06 11.50
N GLN A 99 16.15 42.48 12.60
CA GLN A 99 16.16 43.86 13.08
C GLN A 99 17.59 44.32 13.42
N ILE A 100 18.39 43.49 14.10
CA ILE A 100 19.79 43.82 14.42
C ILE A 100 20.62 44.00 13.17
N VAL A 101 20.51 43.07 12.21
CA VAL A 101 21.25 43.18 10.95
C VAL A 101 20.84 44.45 10.19
N GLN A 102 19.58 44.86 10.29
CA GLN A 102 19.09 46.09 9.68
C GLN A 102 19.60 47.35 10.40
N GLU A 103 19.54 47.40 11.73
CA GLU A 103 20.08 48.51 12.54
C GLU A 103 21.60 48.65 12.35
N LEU A 104 22.33 47.52 12.26
CA LEU A 104 23.77 47.50 11.95
C LEU A 104 24.10 48.08 10.56
N ARG A 105 23.24 47.87 9.56
CA ARG A 105 23.45 48.38 8.18
C ARG A 105 23.22 49.88 8.06
N GLU A 106 22.21 50.42 8.73
CA GLU A 106 21.93 51.87 8.71
C GLU A 106 23.08 52.69 9.33
N LEU A 107 23.87 52.07 10.21
CA LEU A 107 25.01 52.69 10.89
C LEU A 107 26.31 52.72 10.07
N GLU A 108 26.51 51.80 9.11
CA GLU A 108 27.65 51.87 8.20
C GLU A 108 27.54 53.04 7.22
N GLY A 109 26.32 53.43 6.85
CA GLY A 109 26.04 54.61 6.02
C GLY A 109 26.40 55.95 6.69
N GLU A 110 26.28 56.05 8.02
CA GLU A 110 26.62 57.28 8.76
C GLU A 110 28.11 57.41 9.10
N ALA A 111 28.90 56.32 8.97
CA ALA A 111 30.33 56.35 9.24
C ALA A 111 31.15 57.16 8.23
N GLU A 112 30.58 57.52 7.07
CA GLU A 112 31.22 58.40 6.08
C GLU A 112 31.13 59.91 6.45
N GLY A 113 30.28 60.32 7.39
CA GLY A 113 30.00 61.74 7.68
C GLY A 113 30.82 62.45 8.77
N ALA A 114 31.63 61.75 9.58
CA ALA A 114 32.23 62.35 10.78
C ALA A 114 33.65 62.94 10.57
N HIS A 115 33.75 64.27 10.48
CA HIS A 115 35.02 65.02 10.47
C HIS A 115 35.55 65.31 11.89
N GLY A 116 36.77 64.83 12.22
CA GLY A 116 37.43 65.17 13.49
C GLY A 116 38.90 64.73 13.59
N TRP A 117 39.72 65.56 14.26
CA TRP A 117 41.18 65.41 14.45
C TRP A 117 41.64 64.08 15.09
N LEU A 118 40.75 63.33 15.76
CA LEU A 118 41.01 62.02 16.33
C LEU A 118 41.10 60.88 15.28
N ARG A 119 40.50 60.99 14.08
CA ARG A 119 40.52 59.91 13.07
C ARG A 119 41.91 59.68 12.45
N ARG A 120 42.81 60.67 12.47
CA ARG A 120 44.14 60.57 11.80
C ARG A 120 45.15 59.69 12.52
N ARG A 121 44.87 59.18 13.74
CA ARG A 121 45.81 58.36 14.52
C ARG A 121 45.23 57.02 15.02
N THR A 122 44.02 56.65 14.61
CA THR A 122 43.33 55.49 15.21
C THR A 122 42.59 54.71 14.12
N ARG A 123 43.03 53.49 13.81
CA ARG A 123 42.31 52.54 12.94
C ARG A 123 41.61 51.52 13.84
N LEU A 124 40.28 51.57 13.87
CA LEU A 124 39.44 50.75 14.75
C LEU A 124 38.77 49.58 14.03
N THR A 125 38.85 49.53 12.70
CA THR A 125 38.35 48.39 11.91
C THR A 125 39.44 47.32 11.90
N PRO A 126 39.23 46.16 12.55
CA PRO A 126 40.20 45.08 12.58
C PRO A 126 40.36 44.46 11.20
N ASP A 127 41.48 43.76 10.99
CA ASP A 127 41.70 43.00 9.77
C ASP A 127 40.87 41.69 9.77
N ALA A 128 40.62 41.11 10.95
CA ALA A 128 39.74 39.98 11.15
C ALA A 128 38.95 40.08 12.49
N VAL A 129 37.70 39.61 12.47
CA VAL A 129 36.91 39.32 13.69
C VAL A 129 36.57 37.84 13.68
N GLU A 130 36.96 37.13 14.73
CA GLU A 130 36.65 35.72 14.91
C GLU A 130 35.66 35.52 16.06
N LEU A 131 34.67 34.68 15.83
CA LEU A 131 33.70 34.19 16.80
C LEU A 131 33.87 32.67 16.89
N ARG A 132 34.13 32.14 18.08
CA ARG A 132 34.39 30.71 18.27
C ARG A 132 33.55 30.15 19.42
N GLY A 133 32.91 29.01 19.18
CA GLY A 133 32.22 28.23 20.23
C GLY A 133 30.96 28.92 20.79
N LEU A 134 30.30 29.77 20.00
CA LEU A 134 29.08 30.44 20.42
C LEU A 134 27.89 29.47 20.29
N SER A 135 27.21 29.19 21.39
CA SER A 135 25.95 28.43 21.33
C SER A 135 24.80 29.32 20.86
N PHE A 136 23.81 28.78 20.17
CA PHE A 136 22.62 29.56 19.78
C PHE A 136 21.32 28.78 19.99
N THR A 137 20.23 29.53 20.15
CA THR A 137 18.84 29.06 20.16
C THR A 137 17.96 30.11 19.51
N LEU A 138 17.48 29.82 18.30
CA LEU A 138 16.61 30.68 17.51
C LEU A 138 15.19 30.12 17.44
N ARG A 139 14.18 30.99 17.44
CA ARG A 139 12.76 30.63 17.33
C ARG A 139 12.08 31.39 16.18
N ASP A 140 11.19 30.71 15.45
CA ASP A 140 10.35 31.28 14.40
C ASP A 140 8.98 30.55 14.39
N GLY A 141 7.99 31.11 15.08
CA GLY A 141 6.71 30.44 15.34
C GLY A 141 6.90 29.13 16.12
N ASP A 142 6.37 28.02 15.57
CA ASP A 142 6.54 26.67 16.13
C ASP A 142 7.92 26.04 15.80
N ARG A 143 8.79 26.77 15.07
CA ARG A 143 10.11 26.28 14.68
C ARG A 143 11.18 26.72 15.66
N ARG A 144 12.13 25.83 15.94
CA ARG A 144 13.25 26.09 16.85
C ARG A 144 14.54 25.54 16.26
N ALA A 145 15.62 26.32 16.29
CA ALA A 145 16.95 25.88 15.89
C ALA A 145 17.94 26.12 17.03
N THR A 146 18.69 25.10 17.43
CA THR A 146 19.71 25.18 18.48
C THR A 146 21.03 24.61 17.98
N GLY A 147 22.16 25.16 18.41
CA GLY A 147 23.43 24.66 17.91
C GLY A 147 24.64 25.38 18.45
N SER A 148 25.78 25.12 17.82
CA SER A 148 27.03 25.84 18.04
C SER A 148 27.53 26.42 16.71
N MET A 149 28.06 27.63 16.76
CA MET A 149 28.60 28.30 15.59
C MET A 149 29.94 28.97 15.86
N ALA A 150 30.69 29.11 14.78
CA ALA A 150 31.82 29.97 14.64
C ALA A 150 31.59 30.89 13.43
N ALA A 151 32.16 32.08 13.47
CA ALA A 151 32.11 33.00 12.35
C ALA A 151 33.43 33.73 12.20
N THR A 152 33.85 33.96 10.97
CA THR A 152 35.00 34.79 10.65
C THR A 152 34.53 35.92 9.77
N VAL A 153 34.72 37.16 10.22
CA VAL A 153 34.43 38.37 9.46
C VAL A 153 35.75 38.96 9.02
N GLU A 154 35.88 39.20 7.71
CA GLU A 154 37.03 39.87 7.09
C GLU A 154 36.56 41.22 6.53
N PRO A 155 36.59 42.30 7.33
CA PRO A 155 35.99 43.58 6.93
C PRO A 155 36.60 44.17 5.66
N ALA A 156 37.91 43.96 5.44
CA ALA A 156 38.61 44.43 4.26
C ALA A 156 38.17 43.72 2.96
N GLN A 157 37.78 42.44 3.07
CA GLN A 157 37.28 41.64 1.95
C GLN A 157 35.75 41.68 1.84
N ARG A 158 35.06 42.34 2.79
CA ARG A 158 33.60 42.35 2.91
C ARG A 158 33.00 40.94 2.90
N ARG A 159 33.69 40.01 3.55
CA ARG A 159 33.35 38.58 3.56
C ARG A 159 33.07 38.13 4.99
N VAL A 160 32.03 37.31 5.15
CA VAL A 160 31.67 36.64 6.40
C VAL A 160 31.57 35.15 6.12
N GLU A 161 32.42 34.36 6.75
CA GLU A 161 32.29 32.90 6.76
C GLU A 161 31.58 32.48 8.04
N LEU A 162 30.41 31.86 7.89
CA LEU A 162 29.65 31.27 8.97
C LEU A 162 29.84 29.75 8.96
N ARG A 163 30.18 29.19 10.11
CA ARG A 163 30.33 27.76 10.30
C ARG A 163 29.53 27.31 11.51
N VAL A 164 28.42 26.62 11.26
CA VAL A 164 27.66 25.94 12.29
C VAL A 164 28.25 24.54 12.46
N THR A 165 28.75 24.25 13.67
CA THR A 165 29.44 23.01 14.04
C THR A 165 28.52 21.97 14.68
N SER A 166 27.31 22.38 15.06
CA SER A 166 26.21 21.48 15.39
C SER A 166 24.90 22.24 15.19
N LEU A 167 23.89 21.57 14.63
CA LEU A 167 22.56 22.14 14.45
C LEU A 167 21.52 21.08 14.79
N VAL A 168 20.55 21.45 15.61
CA VAL A 168 19.32 20.71 15.86
C VAL A 168 18.17 21.64 15.54
N ALA A 169 17.36 21.30 14.54
CA ALA A 169 16.26 22.11 14.04
C ALA A 169 14.92 21.36 14.14
N GLU A 170 14.01 21.87 14.96
CA GLU A 170 12.61 21.46 15.04
C GLU A 170 11.80 22.29 14.05
N LEU A 171 11.39 21.69 12.91
CA LEU A 171 10.75 22.41 11.80
C LEU A 171 9.21 22.33 11.79
N GLY A 172 8.60 21.75 12.83
CA GLY A 172 7.16 21.47 12.87
C GLY A 172 6.74 20.21 12.10
N LEU A 173 7.70 19.40 11.66
CA LEU A 173 7.50 18.12 10.96
C LEU A 173 7.37 16.92 11.92
N GLY A 174 7.16 17.16 13.21
CA GLY A 174 7.06 16.14 14.25
C GLY A 174 8.39 15.61 14.80
N ARG A 175 9.52 15.77 14.08
CA ARG A 175 10.85 15.30 14.51
C ARG A 175 11.98 16.30 14.22
N PRO A 176 13.05 16.34 15.03
CA PRO A 176 14.15 17.28 14.84
C PRO A 176 15.12 16.82 13.75
N LEU A 177 15.53 17.76 12.90
CA LEU A 177 16.64 17.59 11.95
C LEU A 177 17.97 17.86 12.67
N ARG A 178 18.96 17.00 12.49
CA ARG A 178 20.31 17.18 13.06
C ARG A 178 21.32 17.35 11.93
N ALA A 179 22.24 18.32 12.06
CA ALA A 179 23.34 18.51 11.13
C ALA A 179 24.67 18.58 11.88
N ALA A 180 25.63 17.75 11.47
CA ALA A 180 26.99 17.76 12.00
C ALA A 180 27.75 19.02 11.55
N SER A 181 27.56 19.48 10.32
CA SER A 181 28.07 20.80 9.92
C SER A 181 27.25 21.48 8.84
N LEU A 182 27.15 22.80 8.95
CA LEU A 182 26.61 23.69 7.94
C LEU A 182 27.60 24.84 7.76
N ARG A 183 28.11 25.02 6.54
CA ARG A 183 29.03 26.12 6.20
C ARG A 183 28.39 27.03 5.19
N THR A 184 28.42 28.33 5.45
CA THR A 184 27.86 29.35 4.56
C THR A 184 28.87 30.47 4.41
N SER A 185 29.23 30.79 3.17
CA SER A 185 30.06 31.98 2.85
C SER A 185 29.14 33.09 2.39
N LEU A 186 29.20 34.24 3.05
CA LEU A 186 28.43 35.43 2.74
C LEU A 186 29.38 36.52 2.25
N GLU A 187 29.11 37.07 1.08
CA GLU A 187 29.85 38.23 0.56
C GLU A 187 28.94 39.45 0.53
N GLN A 188 29.51 40.63 0.74
CA GLN A 188 28.76 41.88 0.75
C GLN A 188 29.33 42.92 -0.21
N ARG A 189 28.44 43.66 -0.86
CA ARG A 189 28.76 44.84 -1.66
C ARG A 189 27.86 45.99 -1.24
N ASP A 190 28.49 47.07 -0.79
CA ASP A 190 27.82 48.33 -0.41
C ASP A 190 26.72 48.14 0.66
N GLY A 191 26.98 47.26 1.63
CA GLY A 191 26.06 46.95 2.74
C GLY A 191 24.99 45.91 2.41
N GLU A 192 24.92 45.44 1.16
CA GLU A 192 23.97 44.39 0.73
C GLU A 192 24.66 43.04 0.54
N LEU A 193 23.94 41.95 0.86
CA LEU A 193 24.42 40.59 0.61
C LEU A 193 24.39 40.30 -0.88
N LEU A 194 25.46 39.68 -1.39
CA LEU A 194 25.52 39.17 -2.74
C LEU A 194 24.80 37.81 -2.82
N PHE A 195 23.94 37.66 -3.82
CA PHE A 195 23.25 36.42 -4.14
C PHE A 195 23.81 35.83 -5.45
N PRO A 196 23.81 34.49 -5.61
CA PRO A 196 23.22 33.50 -4.70
C PRO A 196 24.07 33.19 -3.45
N ILE A 197 23.41 32.88 -2.34
CA ILE A 197 24.06 32.41 -1.10
C ILE A 197 24.02 30.88 -1.09
N THR A 198 25.19 30.25 -1.15
CA THR A 198 25.33 28.78 -1.10
C THR A 198 25.72 28.34 0.31
N SER A 199 24.97 27.38 0.85
CA SER A 199 25.28 26.71 2.09
C SER A 199 25.63 25.25 1.82
N THR A 200 26.79 24.81 2.28
CA THR A 200 27.25 23.43 2.17
C THR A 200 26.89 22.68 3.45
N LEU A 201 26.23 21.54 3.30
CA LEU A 201 25.82 20.66 4.39
C LEU A 201 26.66 19.40 4.37
N ALA A 202 27.00 18.89 5.55
CA ALA A 202 27.62 17.58 5.70
C ALA A 202 27.20 16.91 7.01
N GLY A 203 27.01 15.59 6.96
CA GLY A 203 26.61 14.80 8.12
C GLY A 203 25.23 15.19 8.64
N VAL A 204 24.29 15.49 7.75
CA VAL A 204 22.90 15.71 8.12
C VAL A 204 22.22 14.37 8.33
N ALA A 205 21.50 14.25 9.44
CA ALA A 205 20.66 13.12 9.78
C ALA A 205 19.26 13.62 10.14
N ALA A 206 18.24 13.03 9.53
CA ALA A 206 16.85 13.39 9.75
C ALA A 206 16.00 12.13 9.81
N GLU A 207 15.12 12.06 10.80
CA GLU A 207 14.13 10.99 10.91
C GLU A 207 12.94 11.33 10.02
N VAL A 208 12.60 10.42 9.10
CA VAL A 208 11.48 10.59 8.16
C VAL A 208 10.21 9.94 8.73
N ASP A 209 10.36 8.78 9.39
CA ASP A 209 9.27 8.03 10.02
C ASP A 209 9.80 7.18 11.20
N GLU A 210 8.93 6.47 11.93
CA GLU A 210 9.24 5.59 13.09
C GLU A 210 10.31 4.54 12.76
N ASN A 211 10.46 4.17 11.49
CA ASN A 211 11.36 3.12 11.04
C ASN A 211 12.40 3.58 10.01
N ILE A 212 12.46 4.88 9.67
CA ILE A 212 13.32 5.38 8.58
C ILE A 212 14.03 6.66 9.00
N ALA A 213 15.36 6.61 9.02
CA ALA A 213 16.22 7.78 9.11
C ALA A 213 17.08 7.92 7.84
N VAL A 214 17.11 9.15 7.30
CA VAL A 214 18.08 9.53 6.28
C VAL A 214 19.32 10.02 7.01
N ALA A 215 20.49 9.57 6.58
CA ALA A 215 21.75 9.88 7.24
C ALA A 215 22.89 10.10 6.25
N GLY A 216 23.96 10.73 6.73
CA GLY A 216 25.12 11.12 5.94
C GLY A 216 24.77 12.07 4.78
N VAL A 217 23.67 12.82 4.92
CA VAL A 217 23.24 13.77 3.90
C VAL A 217 24.26 14.88 3.79
N HIS A 218 24.67 15.16 2.56
CA HIS A 218 25.64 16.18 2.23
C HIS A 218 25.30 16.83 0.88
N GLY A 219 25.92 17.98 0.61
CA GLY A 219 25.72 18.72 -0.63
C GLY A 219 25.49 20.20 -0.38
N THR A 220 24.70 20.84 -1.24
CA THR A 220 24.49 22.28 -1.20
C THR A 220 23.02 22.67 -1.25
N ILE A 221 22.69 23.75 -0.53
CA ILE A 221 21.43 24.47 -0.63
C ILE A 221 21.77 25.92 -0.96
N THR A 222 21.13 26.45 -1.99
CA THR A 222 21.43 27.78 -2.52
C THR A 222 20.17 28.63 -2.52
N ALA A 223 20.22 29.79 -1.87
CA ALA A 223 19.18 30.81 -1.96
C ALA A 223 19.57 31.83 -3.02
N HIS A 224 18.68 32.12 -3.98
CA HIS A 224 18.97 33.02 -5.11
C HIS A 224 18.59 34.48 -4.87
N ASP A 225 17.83 34.74 -3.81
CA ASP A 225 17.39 36.06 -3.41
C ASP A 225 17.25 36.17 -1.89
N ARG A 226 17.03 37.41 -1.42
CA ARG A 226 16.98 37.76 0.00
C ARG A 226 15.85 37.09 0.77
N ASP A 227 14.70 36.88 0.13
CA ASP A 227 13.52 36.29 0.76
C ASP A 227 13.50 34.76 0.60
N ALA A 228 14.52 34.22 -0.09
CA ALA A 228 14.61 32.84 -0.54
C ALA A 228 13.33 32.43 -1.29
N THR A 229 12.84 33.32 -2.17
CA THR A 229 11.71 32.99 -3.03
C THR A 229 12.05 31.85 -3.98
N GLU A 230 13.32 31.74 -4.36
CA GLU A 230 13.85 30.65 -5.18
C GLU A 230 15.03 29.94 -4.51
N ILE A 231 14.98 28.61 -4.52
CA ILE A 231 15.94 27.73 -3.86
C ILE A 231 16.47 26.72 -4.87
N SER A 232 17.79 26.48 -4.84
CA SER A 232 18.38 25.30 -5.47
C SER A 232 18.89 24.33 -4.42
N VAL A 233 18.73 23.04 -4.70
CA VAL A 233 19.26 21.95 -3.88
C VAL A 233 20.10 21.04 -4.77
N ASP A 234 21.19 20.53 -4.22
CA ASP A 234 21.99 19.44 -4.78
C ASP A 234 22.50 18.63 -3.59
N LEU A 235 21.73 17.63 -3.21
CA LEU A 235 21.90 16.85 -1.99
C LEU A 235 22.06 15.38 -2.34
N ALA A 236 22.95 14.68 -1.66
CA ALA A 236 23.11 13.24 -1.76
C ALA A 236 23.23 12.65 -0.36
N GLY A 237 22.91 11.36 -0.24
CA GLY A 237 23.09 10.66 1.03
C GLY A 237 22.65 9.20 0.99
N GLY A 238 22.55 8.63 2.18
CA GLY A 238 22.17 7.25 2.38
C GLY A 238 21.07 7.11 3.43
N PHE A 239 20.92 5.88 3.91
CA PHE A 239 20.04 5.54 5.04
C PHE A 239 20.91 4.99 6.16
N ALA A 240 20.53 5.22 7.43
CA ALA A 240 21.23 4.63 8.57
C ALA A 240 20.27 4.26 9.69
N GLN A 241 20.78 3.47 10.64
CA GLN A 241 20.05 2.98 11.80
C GLN A 241 19.75 4.11 12.82
N LEU A 242 18.53 4.15 13.34
CA LEU A 242 18.16 5.07 14.43
C LEU A 242 19.01 4.75 15.68
N GLY A 243 19.97 5.62 16.02
CA GLY A 243 20.76 5.54 17.26
C GLY A 243 22.25 5.20 17.10
N ALA A 244 22.77 5.02 15.88
CA ALA A 244 24.21 5.07 15.66
C ALA A 244 24.72 6.49 15.95
N ASN A 245 25.81 6.61 16.71
CA ASN A 245 26.42 7.90 17.10
C ASN A 245 26.61 8.83 15.88
N GLU A 246 26.67 10.14 16.15
CA GLU A 246 26.71 11.30 15.22
C GLU A 246 27.74 11.27 14.07
N GLU A 247 28.49 10.18 13.92
CA GLU A 247 29.50 9.89 12.90
C GLU A 247 29.22 8.57 12.15
N ALA A 248 27.95 8.22 11.89
CA ALA A 248 27.63 7.07 11.07
C ALA A 248 28.13 7.29 9.62
N GLU A 249 29.35 6.84 9.33
CA GLU A 249 29.83 6.65 7.95
C GLU A 249 28.82 5.77 7.22
N ILE A 250 28.27 6.25 6.11
CA ILE A 250 27.41 5.43 5.25
C ILE A 250 28.31 4.33 4.68
N GLU A 251 28.20 3.11 5.19
CA GLU A 251 28.79 1.94 4.55
C GLU A 251 28.20 1.81 3.12
N GLY A 252 29.03 2.09 2.11
CA GLY A 252 28.72 1.90 0.70
C GLY A 252 28.39 3.16 -0.13
N GLY A 253 28.56 4.38 0.39
CA GLY A 253 28.37 5.63 -0.37
C GLY A 253 26.92 6.01 -0.67
N ASP A 254 26.73 7.06 -1.47
CA ASP A 254 25.42 7.66 -1.75
C ASP A 254 24.46 6.70 -2.45
N LEU A 255 23.25 6.59 -1.90
CA LEU A 255 22.19 5.73 -2.40
C LEU A 255 21.15 6.51 -3.21
N TRP A 256 21.00 7.78 -2.89
CA TRP A 256 20.08 8.68 -3.54
C TRP A 256 20.67 10.08 -3.65
N SER A 257 20.20 10.83 -4.64
CA SER A 257 20.48 12.26 -4.78
C SER A 257 19.21 13.01 -5.14
N VAL A 258 19.09 14.24 -4.65
CA VAL A 258 18.02 15.17 -4.97
C VAL A 258 18.66 16.45 -5.48
N SER A 259 18.32 16.84 -6.70
CA SER A 259 18.82 18.08 -7.30
C SER A 259 17.67 18.88 -7.89
N GLY A 260 17.77 20.21 -7.92
CA GLY A 260 16.70 21.03 -8.47
C GLY A 260 16.83 22.52 -8.21
N ARG A 261 15.97 23.28 -8.87
CA ARG A 261 15.78 24.72 -8.66
C ARG A 261 14.28 25.01 -8.72
N PHE A 262 13.73 25.52 -7.63
CA PHE A 262 12.30 25.69 -7.47
C PHE A 262 11.96 26.90 -6.61
N ALA A 263 10.78 27.47 -6.86
CA ALA A 263 10.20 28.49 -6.01
C ALA A 263 9.84 27.86 -4.65
N ARG A 264 10.11 28.57 -3.55
CA ARG A 264 9.92 28.08 -2.18
C ARG A 264 8.46 27.71 -1.87
N ASP A 265 7.51 28.36 -2.52
CA ASP A 265 6.08 28.07 -2.43
C ASP A 265 5.63 26.93 -3.38
N LEU A 266 6.58 26.32 -4.10
CA LEU A 266 6.38 25.29 -5.11
C LEU A 266 5.48 25.74 -6.28
N SER A 267 5.44 27.05 -6.56
CA SER A 267 4.68 27.60 -7.70
C SER A 267 5.34 27.35 -9.06
N ALA A 268 6.67 27.18 -9.09
CA ALA A 268 7.47 26.98 -10.29
C ALA A 268 8.76 26.19 -10.02
N GLY A 269 9.28 25.51 -11.04
CA GLY A 269 10.65 24.94 -11.07
C GLY A 269 10.68 23.42 -11.04
N LYS A 270 11.86 22.82 -10.91
CA LYS A 270 12.06 21.37 -11.07
C LYS A 270 12.84 20.76 -9.91
N ILE A 271 12.47 19.54 -9.54
CA ILE A 271 13.19 18.67 -8.61
C ILE A 271 13.37 17.31 -9.29
N ALA A 272 14.60 16.83 -9.36
CA ALA A 272 14.96 15.48 -9.76
C ALA A 272 15.39 14.68 -8.53
N VAL A 273 14.87 13.47 -8.40
CA VAL A 273 15.23 12.49 -7.39
C VAL A 273 15.80 11.26 -8.10
N ASP A 274 17.06 10.96 -7.84
CA ASP A 274 17.76 9.81 -8.39
C ASP A 274 18.03 8.82 -7.27
N MET A 275 17.78 7.54 -7.54
CA MET A 275 18.14 6.43 -6.67
C MET A 275 19.01 5.48 -7.46
N ALA A 276 20.30 5.42 -7.12
CA ALA A 276 21.21 4.45 -7.72
C ALA A 276 20.67 3.03 -7.44
N ALA A 277 20.83 2.09 -8.38
CA ALA A 277 20.43 0.72 -8.11
C ALA A 277 21.26 0.17 -6.94
N PHE A 278 20.61 -0.16 -5.83
CA PHE A 278 21.27 -0.67 -4.62
C PHE A 278 20.56 -1.89 -4.05
N GLU A 279 21.32 -2.74 -3.36
CA GLU A 279 20.83 -3.89 -2.62
C GLU A 279 20.11 -3.46 -1.33
N LEU A 280 18.89 -3.92 -1.09
CA LEU A 280 18.06 -3.52 0.05
C LEU A 280 18.69 -3.90 1.40
N GLY A 281 19.63 -4.85 1.44
CA GLY A 281 20.43 -5.17 2.62
C GLY A 281 21.26 -3.99 3.14
N ARG A 282 21.48 -2.96 2.31
CA ARG A 282 22.06 -1.67 2.72
C ARG A 282 21.10 -0.79 3.53
N VAL A 283 19.83 -1.17 3.61
CA VAL A 283 18.76 -0.45 4.33
C VAL A 283 17.94 -1.42 5.20
N PRO A 284 18.56 -2.07 6.19
CA PRO A 284 17.95 -3.18 6.93
C PRO A 284 16.72 -2.80 7.76
N GLU A 285 16.61 -1.53 8.21
CA GLU A 285 15.43 -1.07 8.96
C GLU A 285 14.18 -0.94 8.08
N VAL A 286 14.33 -0.50 6.83
CA VAL A 286 13.22 -0.47 5.86
C VAL A 286 12.72 -1.88 5.63
N LEU A 287 13.63 -2.84 5.45
CA LEU A 287 13.29 -4.26 5.34
C LEU A 287 12.57 -4.80 6.59
N ALA A 288 12.99 -4.41 7.80
CA ALA A 288 12.38 -4.87 9.05
C ALA A 288 10.92 -4.43 9.22
N SER A 289 10.54 -3.29 8.62
CA SER A 289 9.15 -2.78 8.65
C SER A 289 8.25 -3.40 7.56
N LEU A 290 8.83 -4.03 6.56
CA LEU A 290 8.12 -4.62 5.43
C LEU A 290 7.92 -6.13 5.66
N PRO A 291 6.86 -6.74 5.10
CA PRO A 291 6.63 -8.18 5.20
C PRO A 291 7.53 -8.95 4.23
N VAL A 292 8.85 -8.78 4.35
CA VAL A 292 9.89 -9.31 3.45
C VAL A 292 10.82 -10.24 4.21
N VAL A 293 11.36 -11.25 3.55
CA VAL A 293 12.21 -12.29 4.18
C VAL A 293 13.41 -12.52 3.29
N GLU A 294 14.63 -12.62 3.83
CA GLU A 294 15.83 -12.93 3.02
C GLU A 294 15.94 -12.06 1.75
N SER A 295 15.70 -10.75 1.87
CA SER A 295 15.63 -9.82 0.74
C SER A 295 16.83 -8.88 0.64
N ASP A 296 17.95 -9.23 1.30
CA ASP A 296 19.13 -8.36 1.37
C ASP A 296 19.74 -8.11 -0.02
N LEU A 297 19.66 -9.09 -0.93
CA LEU A 297 20.15 -9.00 -2.31
C LEU A 297 19.13 -8.40 -3.28
N ALA A 298 17.92 -8.07 -2.82
CA ALA A 298 16.92 -7.45 -3.67
C ALA A 298 17.42 -6.06 -4.10
N THR A 299 17.27 -5.69 -5.36
CA THR A 299 17.75 -4.40 -5.86
C THR A 299 16.60 -3.43 -6.07
N LEU A 300 16.76 -2.18 -5.62
CA LEU A 300 15.86 -1.06 -5.88
C LEU A 300 16.64 0.07 -6.53
N GLY A 301 16.07 0.67 -7.58
CA GLY A 301 16.64 1.84 -8.24
C GLY A 301 15.59 2.57 -9.06
N GLY A 302 15.82 3.85 -9.31
CA GLY A 302 14.85 4.65 -10.05
C GLY A 302 15.24 6.11 -10.20
N HIS A 303 14.42 6.84 -10.94
CA HIS A 303 14.51 8.26 -11.17
C HIS A 303 13.09 8.86 -11.17
N LEU A 304 12.93 10.05 -10.59
CA LEU A 304 11.69 10.81 -10.59
C LEU A 304 11.99 12.29 -10.77
N GLU A 305 11.47 12.88 -11.85
CA GLU A 305 11.42 14.32 -12.06
C GLU A 305 10.04 14.86 -11.64
N ILE A 306 10.05 15.98 -10.93
CA ILE A 306 8.89 16.73 -10.49
C ILE A 306 9.03 18.16 -11.03
N ASP A 307 8.15 18.54 -11.95
CA ASP A 307 8.10 19.89 -12.52
C ASP A 307 6.88 20.65 -11.96
N PHE A 308 7.12 21.74 -11.26
CA PHE A 308 6.13 22.61 -10.68
C PHE A 308 5.82 23.76 -11.64
N GLY A 309 4.54 24.02 -11.88
CA GLY A 309 4.09 25.15 -12.68
C GLY A 309 2.60 25.39 -12.50
N ASP A 310 2.20 26.66 -12.38
CA ASP A 310 0.80 27.09 -12.28
C ASP A 310 0.00 26.38 -11.16
N GLY A 311 0.68 26.01 -10.06
CA GLY A 311 0.08 25.30 -8.92
C GLY A 311 -0.15 23.79 -9.13
N VAL A 312 0.35 23.24 -10.24
CA VAL A 312 0.30 21.82 -10.58
C VAL A 312 1.72 21.26 -10.57
N ALA A 313 1.89 20.02 -10.10
CA ALA A 313 3.15 19.28 -10.19
C ALA A 313 3.03 18.17 -11.23
N GLN A 314 3.87 18.19 -12.26
CA GLN A 314 4.03 17.09 -13.20
C GLN A 314 5.07 16.12 -12.67
N LEU A 315 4.72 14.83 -12.61
CA LEU A 315 5.55 13.73 -12.19
C LEU A 315 5.92 12.89 -13.41
N ASP A 316 7.22 12.70 -13.67
CA ASP A 316 7.73 11.79 -14.68
C ASP A 316 8.84 10.93 -14.07
N GLY A 317 8.74 9.61 -14.18
CA GLY A 317 9.75 8.77 -13.55
C GLY A 317 9.66 7.29 -13.84
N LYS A 318 10.71 6.58 -13.44
CA LYS A 318 10.84 5.14 -13.54
C LYS A 318 11.39 4.55 -12.24
N LEU A 319 10.77 3.48 -11.77
CA LEU A 319 11.22 2.67 -10.64
C LEU A 319 11.42 1.22 -11.10
N SER A 320 12.47 0.58 -10.62
CA SER A 320 12.72 -0.84 -10.84
C SER A 320 13.04 -1.54 -9.53
N LEU A 321 12.41 -2.69 -9.33
CA LEU A 321 12.64 -3.56 -8.18
C LEU A 321 12.85 -5.00 -8.69
N ALA A 322 13.80 -5.72 -8.13
CA ALA A 322 14.08 -7.12 -8.48
C ALA A 322 14.54 -7.92 -7.25
N GLY A 323 14.25 -9.22 -7.24
CA GLY A 323 14.76 -10.14 -6.21
C GLY A 323 14.07 -10.05 -4.85
N LEU A 324 12.89 -9.41 -4.75
CA LEU A 324 12.19 -9.25 -3.47
C LEU A 324 11.49 -10.55 -3.07
N ASN A 325 11.64 -10.96 -1.82
CA ASN A 325 11.00 -12.13 -1.26
C ASN A 325 9.98 -11.68 -0.19
N VAL A 326 8.69 -11.88 -0.44
CA VAL A 326 7.59 -11.33 0.36
C VAL A 326 6.87 -12.44 1.13
N SER A 327 6.72 -12.29 2.44
CA SER A 327 5.95 -13.19 3.30
C SER A 327 4.83 -12.44 3.99
N HIS A 328 3.63 -12.51 3.41
CA HIS A 328 2.46 -11.88 3.98
C HIS A 328 1.22 -12.78 3.85
N GLN A 329 0.51 -13.02 4.96
CA GLN A 329 -0.62 -13.96 5.00
C GLN A 329 -1.79 -13.55 4.10
N LEU A 330 -2.01 -12.25 3.86
CA LEU A 330 -3.02 -11.80 2.89
C LEU A 330 -2.58 -12.05 1.43
N LEU A 331 -1.28 -12.20 1.17
CA LEU A 331 -0.74 -12.42 -0.18
C LEU A 331 -0.76 -13.91 -0.53
N ALA A 332 -0.05 -14.73 0.24
CA ALA A 332 0.06 -16.20 0.07
C ALA A 332 0.44 -16.90 1.38
N ARG A 333 0.31 -18.24 1.42
CA ARG A 333 0.80 -19.10 2.52
C ARG A 333 2.33 -19.12 2.58
N ASP A 334 2.92 -19.36 1.43
CA ASP A 334 4.35 -19.50 1.26
C ASP A 334 4.99 -18.16 0.91
N VAL A 335 6.29 -18.04 1.19
CA VAL A 335 7.07 -16.87 0.80
C VAL A 335 7.06 -16.76 -0.71
N VAL A 336 6.58 -15.63 -1.24
CA VAL A 336 6.61 -15.33 -2.67
C VAL A 336 8.01 -14.86 -3.00
N ARG A 337 8.74 -15.63 -3.83
CA ARG A 337 10.16 -15.38 -4.10
C ARG A 337 10.38 -14.66 -5.41
N ASP A 338 11.52 -13.97 -5.50
CA ASP A 338 12.01 -13.32 -6.72
C ASP A 338 10.97 -12.42 -7.40
N VAL A 339 10.29 -11.61 -6.58
CA VAL A 339 9.35 -10.60 -7.07
C VAL A 339 10.17 -9.45 -7.66
N GLY A 340 9.99 -9.23 -8.96
CA GLY A 340 10.55 -8.09 -9.67
C GLY A 340 9.52 -7.44 -10.59
N PHE A 341 9.54 -6.12 -10.67
CA PHE A 341 8.72 -5.32 -11.55
C PHE A 341 9.38 -3.97 -11.83
N SER A 342 8.95 -3.31 -12.91
CA SER A 342 9.27 -1.91 -13.14
C SER A 342 7.99 -1.09 -13.27
N VAL A 343 8.03 0.15 -12.82
CA VAL A 343 6.93 1.12 -12.92
C VAL A 343 7.45 2.34 -13.64
N GLU A 344 6.73 2.79 -14.66
CA GLU A 344 6.95 4.07 -15.32
C GLU A 344 5.70 4.94 -15.10
N ILE A 345 5.87 6.21 -14.75
CA ILE A 345 4.77 7.12 -14.43
C ILE A 345 4.94 8.45 -15.17
N ASP A 346 3.85 8.94 -15.75
CA ASP A 346 3.61 10.32 -16.22
C ASP A 346 2.25 10.76 -15.67
N ALA A 347 2.27 11.70 -14.73
CA ALA A 347 1.09 12.16 -14.02
C ALA A 347 1.13 13.65 -13.68
N LEU A 348 -0.03 14.24 -13.45
CA LEU A 348 -0.20 15.59 -12.94
C LEU A 348 -0.89 15.54 -11.57
N VAL A 349 -0.37 16.31 -10.62
CA VAL A 349 -0.91 16.46 -9.28
C VAL A 349 -1.31 17.91 -9.07
N ASP A 350 -2.60 18.15 -8.87
CA ASP A 350 -3.13 19.43 -8.40
C ASP A 350 -3.52 19.28 -6.92
N PRO A 351 -2.67 19.75 -5.99
CA PRO A 351 -2.93 19.63 -4.56
C PRO A 351 -4.10 20.51 -4.08
N ALA A 352 -4.39 21.63 -4.76
CA ALA A 352 -5.51 22.51 -4.42
C ALA A 352 -6.86 21.86 -4.75
N ALA A 353 -6.96 21.26 -5.94
CA ALA A 353 -8.12 20.48 -6.36
C ALA A 353 -8.16 19.07 -5.76
N ARG A 354 -7.06 18.60 -5.12
CA ARG A 354 -6.87 17.21 -4.67
C ARG A 354 -7.09 16.22 -5.80
N LYS A 355 -6.54 16.57 -6.96
CA LYS A 355 -6.71 15.85 -8.21
C LYS A 355 -5.37 15.23 -8.63
N LEU A 356 -5.40 13.95 -8.96
CA LEU A 356 -4.31 13.23 -9.61
C LEU A 356 -4.79 12.80 -11.01
N SER A 357 -4.18 13.33 -12.06
CA SER A 357 -4.41 12.90 -13.44
C SER A 357 -3.23 12.05 -13.90
N VAL A 358 -3.44 10.74 -14.01
CA VAL A 358 -2.44 9.80 -14.52
C VAL A 358 -2.59 9.73 -16.03
N ARG A 359 -1.63 10.30 -16.78
CA ARG A 359 -1.60 10.20 -18.24
C ARG A 359 -1.14 8.82 -18.67
N ARG A 360 -0.16 8.27 -17.95
CA ARG A 360 0.35 6.92 -18.15
C ARG A 360 1.01 6.41 -16.88
N LEU A 361 0.59 5.26 -16.41
CA LEU A 361 1.33 4.44 -15.44
C LEU A 361 1.49 3.04 -16.03
N ALA A 362 2.72 2.62 -16.29
CA ALA A 362 3.02 1.32 -16.89
C ALA A 362 3.75 0.44 -15.87
N VAL A 363 3.13 -0.66 -15.46
CA VAL A 363 3.74 -1.67 -14.59
C VAL A 363 4.15 -2.86 -15.45
N GLN A 364 5.42 -3.22 -15.44
CA GLN A 364 5.96 -4.29 -16.28
C GLN A 364 6.57 -5.41 -15.43
N ARG A 365 6.24 -6.66 -15.76
CA ARG A 365 6.86 -7.86 -15.18
C ARG A 365 6.93 -8.97 -16.24
N ALA A 366 8.11 -9.58 -16.39
CA ALA A 366 8.31 -10.76 -17.24
C ALA A 366 7.71 -10.63 -18.67
N GLY A 367 7.82 -9.44 -19.29
CA GLY A 367 7.32 -9.16 -20.64
C GLY A 367 5.86 -8.68 -20.70
N VAL A 368 5.09 -8.81 -19.62
CA VAL A 368 3.70 -8.33 -19.54
C VAL A 368 3.68 -6.89 -19.03
N VAL A 369 2.86 -6.04 -19.66
CA VAL A 369 2.69 -4.63 -19.30
C VAL A 369 1.24 -4.36 -18.94
N LEU A 370 1.00 -3.85 -17.74
CA LEU A 370 -0.26 -3.26 -17.32
C LEU A 370 -0.17 -1.73 -17.45
N LEU A 371 -1.00 -1.16 -18.31
CA LEU A 371 -1.16 0.28 -18.48
C LEU A 371 -2.33 0.76 -17.64
N VAL A 372 -2.13 1.85 -16.92
CA VAL A 372 -3.17 2.53 -16.13
C VAL A 372 -3.19 3.99 -16.52
N ARG A 373 -4.39 4.52 -16.76
CA ARG A 373 -4.65 5.94 -17.02
C ARG A 373 -5.88 6.36 -16.23
N GLY A 374 -6.06 7.66 -16.01
CA GLY A 374 -7.30 8.16 -15.42
C GLY A 374 -7.14 9.40 -14.58
N GLU A 375 -8.23 9.79 -13.93
CA GLU A 375 -8.30 10.95 -13.06
C GLU A 375 -8.94 10.59 -11.71
N LEU A 376 -8.27 10.98 -10.63
CA LEU A 376 -8.72 10.75 -9.26
C LEU A 376 -8.87 12.08 -8.54
N VAL A 377 -10.10 12.50 -8.30
CA VAL A 377 -10.44 13.67 -7.47
C VAL A 377 -10.84 13.18 -6.08
N HIS A 378 -9.97 13.36 -5.09
CA HIS A 378 -10.20 12.90 -3.71
C HIS A 378 -10.56 14.08 -2.78
N ALA A 379 -11.73 14.67 -3.02
CA ALA A 379 -12.25 15.76 -2.20
C ALA A 379 -12.51 15.35 -0.74
N ARG A 380 -12.46 16.34 0.18
CA ARG A 380 -12.78 16.13 1.61
C ARG A 380 -14.23 15.69 1.78
N VAL A 381 -15.13 16.36 1.06
CA VAL A 381 -16.56 16.02 0.99
C VAL A 381 -16.71 14.82 0.07
N ARG A 382 -17.39 13.77 0.55
CA ARG A 382 -17.46 12.49 -0.15
C ARG A 382 -18.16 12.60 -1.50
N GLU A 383 -19.23 13.39 -1.56
CA GLU A 383 -20.08 13.63 -2.74
C GLU A 383 -19.36 14.42 -3.83
N GLN A 384 -18.21 15.03 -3.52
CA GLN A 384 -17.37 15.75 -4.49
C GLN A 384 -16.22 14.88 -5.03
N ARG A 385 -16.16 13.61 -4.66
CA ARG A 385 -15.15 12.68 -5.15
C ARG A 385 -15.55 12.17 -6.52
N ARG A 386 -14.56 12.02 -7.39
CA ARG A 386 -14.75 11.42 -8.72
C ARG A 386 -13.54 10.59 -9.07
N TYR A 387 -13.75 9.33 -9.42
CA TYR A 387 -12.70 8.42 -9.82
C TYR A 387 -13.00 7.88 -11.21
N GLN A 388 -12.09 8.15 -12.14
CA GLN A 388 -12.09 7.57 -13.46
C GLN A 388 -10.78 6.81 -13.64
N VAL A 389 -10.85 5.51 -13.87
CA VAL A 389 -9.68 4.63 -14.02
C VAL A 389 -9.85 3.77 -15.25
N ASP A 390 -8.80 3.73 -16.05
CA ASP A 390 -8.67 2.94 -17.27
C ASP A 390 -7.48 2.00 -17.09
N LEU A 391 -7.71 0.69 -17.13
CA LEU A 391 -6.68 -0.34 -17.02
C LEU A 391 -6.64 -1.14 -18.32
N GLU A 392 -5.46 -1.32 -18.89
CA GLU A 392 -5.27 -1.99 -20.17
C GLU A 392 -4.08 -2.95 -20.08
N ILE A 393 -4.28 -4.21 -20.45
CA ILE A 393 -3.22 -5.16 -20.77
C ILE A 393 -3.31 -5.37 -22.28
N PRO A 394 -2.36 -4.81 -23.06
CA PRO A 394 -2.29 -5.03 -24.50
C PRO A 394 -2.15 -6.51 -24.83
N ALA A 395 -2.52 -6.89 -26.06
CA ALA A 395 -2.45 -8.27 -26.52
C ALA A 395 -1.06 -8.88 -26.28
N VAL A 396 -1.03 -9.97 -25.51
CA VAL A 396 0.18 -10.70 -25.09
C VAL A 396 -0.10 -12.20 -25.07
N GLY A 397 0.91 -13.06 -25.18
CA GLY A 397 0.69 -14.51 -25.12
C GLY A 397 0.05 -14.95 -23.80
N CYS A 398 -1.00 -15.80 -23.84
CA CYS A 398 -1.68 -16.26 -22.62
C CYS A 398 -0.71 -16.96 -21.65
N GLN A 399 0.25 -17.73 -22.17
CA GLN A 399 1.30 -18.36 -21.36
C GLN A 399 2.22 -17.33 -20.69
N GLU A 400 2.55 -16.24 -21.38
CA GLU A 400 3.38 -15.17 -20.82
C GLU A 400 2.67 -14.48 -19.65
N VAL A 401 1.35 -14.32 -19.70
CA VAL A 401 0.55 -13.82 -18.57
C VAL A 401 0.64 -14.74 -17.36
N LEU A 402 0.52 -16.06 -17.56
CA LEU A 402 0.62 -17.03 -16.48
C LEU A 402 2.04 -17.07 -15.90
N ASP A 403 3.07 -17.03 -16.75
CA ASP A 403 4.49 -17.01 -16.34
C ASP A 403 4.87 -15.67 -15.65
N ALA A 404 4.14 -14.59 -15.97
CA ALA A 404 4.27 -13.29 -15.31
C ALA A 404 3.65 -13.26 -13.91
N ILE A 405 3.07 -14.35 -13.40
CA ILE A 405 2.64 -14.46 -12.02
C ILE A 405 3.67 -15.33 -11.26
N PRO A 406 4.23 -14.87 -10.11
CA PRO A 406 5.06 -15.71 -9.25
C PRO A 406 4.38 -17.05 -8.93
N ARG A 407 5.12 -18.16 -9.05
CA ARG A 407 4.55 -19.52 -8.95
C ARG A 407 3.94 -19.79 -7.57
N GLU A 408 4.49 -19.18 -6.53
CA GLU A 408 4.01 -19.26 -5.15
C GLU A 408 2.65 -18.56 -4.95
N LEU A 409 2.28 -17.63 -5.84
CA LEU A 409 0.94 -17.04 -5.87
C LEU A 409 -0.09 -17.93 -6.57
N VAL A 410 0.35 -18.86 -7.41
CA VAL A 410 -0.53 -19.71 -8.22
C VAL A 410 -0.11 -21.19 -8.22
N PRO A 411 0.13 -21.81 -7.04
CA PRO A 411 0.62 -23.20 -6.99
C PRO A 411 -0.35 -24.20 -7.64
N GLY A 412 -1.66 -23.97 -7.53
CA GLY A 412 -2.69 -24.79 -8.17
C GLY A 412 -2.77 -24.64 -9.70
N LEU A 413 -2.08 -23.65 -10.28
CA LEU A 413 -1.98 -23.47 -11.73
C LEU A 413 -0.70 -24.10 -12.32
N ALA A 414 0.15 -24.69 -11.48
CA ALA A 414 1.34 -25.38 -11.96
C ALA A 414 0.96 -26.54 -12.90
N GLY A 415 1.51 -26.54 -14.11
CA GLY A 415 1.26 -27.56 -15.14
C GLY A 415 0.13 -27.23 -16.11
N PHE A 416 -0.48 -26.05 -16.01
CA PHE A 416 -1.30 -25.52 -17.12
C PHE A 416 -0.39 -25.05 -18.26
N GLU A 417 -0.72 -25.44 -19.49
CA GLU A 417 -0.14 -24.91 -20.72
C GLU A 417 -1.22 -24.17 -21.49
N LEU A 418 -0.95 -22.92 -21.85
CA LEU A 418 -1.87 -22.03 -22.56
C LEU A 418 -1.37 -21.72 -23.97
N GLU A 419 -2.30 -21.59 -24.89
CA GLU A 419 -2.06 -21.04 -26.23
C GLU A 419 -3.00 -19.86 -26.50
N GLY A 420 -2.60 -19.00 -27.44
CA GLY A 420 -3.40 -17.85 -27.86
C GLY A 420 -2.87 -16.50 -27.40
N GLN A 421 -3.74 -15.50 -27.42
CA GLN A 421 -3.46 -14.13 -26.98
C GLN A 421 -4.45 -13.73 -25.89
N PHE A 422 -3.97 -12.98 -24.90
CA PHE A 422 -4.76 -12.39 -23.84
C PHE A 422 -4.71 -10.87 -23.99
N ALA A 423 -5.86 -10.23 -23.90
CA ALA A 423 -5.98 -8.78 -23.77
C ALA A 423 -7.07 -8.46 -22.75
N ALA A 424 -6.89 -7.38 -22.00
CA ALA A 424 -7.88 -6.93 -21.03
C ALA A 424 -7.98 -5.41 -21.04
N HIS A 425 -9.20 -4.91 -21.00
CA HIS A 425 -9.51 -3.50 -20.85
C HIS A 425 -10.60 -3.33 -19.80
N VAL A 426 -10.30 -2.59 -18.74
CA VAL A 426 -11.24 -2.34 -17.63
C VAL A 426 -11.35 -0.85 -17.41
N ASN A 427 -12.55 -0.32 -17.54
CA ASN A 427 -12.89 1.06 -17.28
C ASN A 427 -13.82 1.16 -16.05
N VAL A 428 -13.49 2.06 -15.14
CA VAL A 428 -14.29 2.40 -13.97
C VAL A 428 -14.52 3.90 -13.97
N ASP A 429 -15.79 4.32 -14.01
CA ASP A 429 -16.19 5.73 -13.82
C ASP A 429 -17.17 5.81 -12.65
N ALA A 430 -16.72 6.43 -11.57
CA ALA A 430 -17.46 6.58 -10.32
C ALA A 430 -17.53 8.05 -9.92
N ASP A 431 -18.71 8.64 -10.07
CA ASP A 431 -19.07 9.95 -9.51
C ASP A 431 -19.78 9.74 -8.17
N PHE A 432 -19.19 10.24 -7.08
CA PHE A 432 -19.77 10.05 -5.75
C PHE A 432 -21.00 10.93 -5.51
N ALA A 433 -21.28 11.90 -6.37
CA ALA A 433 -22.54 12.64 -6.38
C ALA A 433 -23.70 11.77 -6.89
N ASP A 434 -23.42 10.81 -7.79
CA ASP A 434 -24.40 9.88 -8.36
C ASP A 434 -23.79 8.50 -8.61
N LEU A 435 -23.61 7.75 -7.52
CA LEU A 435 -23.11 6.36 -7.61
C LEU A 435 -24.11 5.42 -8.30
N ALA A 436 -25.37 5.83 -8.49
CA ALA A 436 -26.34 5.04 -9.24
C ALA A 436 -26.01 5.01 -10.74
N ALA A 437 -25.27 6.00 -11.25
CA ALA A 437 -24.76 6.09 -12.62
C ALA A 437 -23.33 5.55 -12.79
N LEU A 438 -22.77 4.88 -11.77
CA LEU A 438 -21.45 4.24 -11.85
C LEU A 438 -21.38 3.32 -13.07
N LYS A 439 -20.25 3.36 -13.78
CA LYS A 439 -19.98 2.47 -14.91
C LYS A 439 -18.79 1.58 -14.62
N LEU A 440 -18.95 0.29 -14.89
CA LEU A 440 -17.89 -0.70 -14.85
C LEU A 440 -17.93 -1.49 -16.16
N ASP A 441 -17.08 -1.11 -17.11
CA ASP A 441 -16.92 -1.80 -18.37
C ASP A 441 -15.66 -2.67 -18.29
N ALA A 442 -15.81 -3.98 -18.29
CA ALA A 442 -14.70 -4.92 -18.30
C ALA A 442 -14.78 -5.80 -19.55
N ASP A 443 -13.90 -5.54 -20.51
CA ASP A 443 -13.70 -6.36 -21.69
C ASP A 443 -12.43 -7.19 -21.49
N ILE A 444 -12.60 -8.48 -21.28
CA ILE A 444 -11.48 -9.41 -21.07
C ILE A 444 -11.61 -10.49 -22.12
N ASP A 445 -10.75 -10.43 -23.13
CA ASP A 445 -10.76 -11.40 -24.23
C ASP A 445 -9.99 -12.64 -23.78
N PHE A 446 -10.75 -13.61 -23.29
CA PHE A 446 -10.25 -14.95 -23.07
C PHE A 446 -10.62 -15.93 -24.19
N GLU A 447 -11.40 -15.53 -25.21
CA GLU A 447 -11.79 -16.42 -26.30
C GLU A 447 -10.58 -16.80 -27.17
N ALA A 448 -9.62 -15.88 -27.26
CA ALA A 448 -8.34 -16.14 -27.88
C ALA A 448 -7.45 -17.05 -27.03
N CYS A 449 -7.66 -17.20 -25.71
CA CYS A 449 -6.91 -18.12 -24.86
C CYS A 449 -7.53 -19.52 -24.85
N ARG A 450 -6.69 -20.55 -24.96
CA ARG A 450 -7.10 -21.96 -24.82
C ARG A 450 -6.13 -22.72 -23.94
N VAL A 451 -6.67 -23.59 -23.10
CA VAL A 451 -5.85 -24.52 -22.31
C VAL A 451 -5.49 -25.73 -23.18
N ARG A 452 -4.21 -25.88 -23.47
CA ARG A 452 -3.66 -27.01 -24.22
C ARG A 452 -3.43 -28.22 -23.33
N ALA A 453 -2.98 -27.99 -22.11
CA ALA A 453 -2.79 -29.01 -21.10
C ALA A 453 -3.21 -28.47 -19.73
N ALA A 454 -3.85 -29.31 -18.94
CA ALA A 454 -4.20 -29.04 -17.55
C ALA A 454 -3.69 -30.20 -16.68
N PRO A 455 -3.33 -29.93 -15.41
CA PRO A 455 -3.00 -30.97 -14.44
C PRO A 455 -4.13 -32.00 -14.31
N ARG A 456 -3.80 -33.27 -14.05
CA ARG A 456 -4.77 -34.38 -14.02
C ARG A 456 -6.01 -34.06 -13.17
N LEU A 457 -5.78 -33.53 -11.96
CA LEU A 457 -6.83 -33.21 -10.98
C LEU A 457 -7.75 -32.05 -11.42
N ALA A 458 -7.29 -31.18 -12.33
CA ALA A 458 -8.06 -30.07 -12.89
C ALA A 458 -8.50 -30.33 -14.33
N SER A 459 -8.16 -31.48 -14.92
CA SER A 459 -8.45 -31.77 -16.32
C SER A 459 -9.95 -31.93 -16.58
N ALA A 460 -10.40 -31.50 -17.75
CA ALA A 460 -11.80 -31.64 -18.17
C ALA A 460 -12.28 -33.11 -18.08
N ALA A 461 -11.42 -34.07 -18.43
CA ALA A 461 -11.73 -35.49 -18.34
C ALA A 461 -11.96 -35.96 -16.88
N HIS A 462 -11.16 -35.46 -15.94
CA HIS A 462 -11.32 -35.79 -14.52
C HIS A 462 -12.59 -35.17 -13.93
N LEU A 463 -12.86 -33.90 -14.25
CA LEU A 463 -14.00 -33.15 -13.70
C LEU A 463 -15.35 -33.56 -14.31
N ASN A 464 -15.38 -33.89 -15.61
CA ASN A 464 -16.56 -34.51 -16.23
C ASN A 464 -16.72 -35.97 -15.79
N GLY A 465 -15.61 -36.65 -15.47
CA GLY A 465 -15.61 -37.99 -14.91
C GLY A 465 -16.02 -38.02 -13.43
N GLY A 466 -16.00 -39.23 -12.87
CA GLY A 466 -16.21 -39.44 -11.45
C GLY A 466 -14.91 -39.33 -10.66
N PHE A 467 -14.94 -38.62 -9.53
CA PHE A 467 -13.76 -38.49 -8.67
C PHE A 467 -14.12 -38.45 -7.17
N VAL A 468 -13.13 -38.73 -6.33
CA VAL A 468 -13.28 -38.58 -4.87
C VAL A 468 -12.69 -37.26 -4.45
N HIS A 469 -13.51 -36.39 -3.91
CA HIS A 469 -13.11 -35.13 -3.32
C HIS A 469 -12.86 -35.31 -1.82
N ARG A 470 -11.83 -34.64 -1.30
CA ARG A 470 -11.39 -34.72 0.10
C ARG A 470 -11.67 -33.39 0.77
N VAL A 471 -12.64 -33.39 1.69
CA VAL A 471 -13.04 -32.20 2.45
C VAL A 471 -12.45 -32.30 3.85
N THR A 472 -11.52 -31.42 4.20
CA THR A 472 -11.01 -31.30 5.58
C THR A 472 -11.87 -30.31 6.35
N MET A 473 -12.70 -30.82 7.25
CA MET A 473 -13.64 -30.03 8.05
C MET A 473 -12.90 -29.13 9.06
N ARG A 474 -13.64 -28.19 9.65
CA ARG A 474 -13.11 -27.16 10.58
C ARG A 474 -12.53 -27.74 11.88
N ASP A 475 -12.88 -28.96 12.22
CA ASP A 475 -12.35 -29.71 13.36
C ASP A 475 -11.09 -30.53 13.02
N GLY A 476 -10.58 -30.41 11.79
CA GLY A 476 -9.44 -31.14 11.26
C GLY A 476 -9.77 -32.56 10.78
N ARG A 477 -11.01 -33.03 10.92
CA ARG A 477 -11.43 -34.33 10.39
C ARG A 477 -11.58 -34.24 8.87
N THR A 478 -11.07 -35.23 8.18
CA THR A 478 -11.20 -35.33 6.72
C THR A 478 -12.35 -36.26 6.33
N ARG A 479 -13.22 -35.81 5.43
CA ARG A 479 -14.30 -36.58 4.82
C ARG A 479 -14.02 -36.79 3.33
N ARG A 480 -14.33 -37.98 2.83
CA ARG A 480 -14.27 -38.29 1.39
C ARG A 480 -15.66 -38.19 0.80
N VAL A 481 -15.82 -37.36 -0.22
CA VAL A 481 -17.06 -37.19 -0.98
C VAL A 481 -16.86 -37.78 -2.36
N GLY A 482 -17.59 -38.86 -2.68
CA GLY A 482 -17.51 -39.48 -3.99
C GLY A 482 -18.40 -38.75 -4.97
N LEU A 483 -17.85 -37.97 -5.89
CA LEU A 483 -18.58 -37.21 -6.90
C LEU A 483 -18.77 -38.03 -8.17
N TYR A 484 -19.45 -39.16 -8.02
CA TYR A 484 -19.71 -40.12 -9.08
C TYR A 484 -20.97 -40.96 -8.79
N ALA A 485 -21.59 -41.45 -9.85
CA ALA A 485 -22.78 -42.28 -9.76
C ALA A 485 -22.54 -43.54 -8.91
N GLY A 486 -23.43 -43.82 -7.96
CA GLY A 486 -23.31 -44.94 -7.03
C GLY A 486 -22.60 -44.62 -5.71
N SER A 487 -22.04 -43.42 -5.54
CA SER A 487 -21.59 -42.95 -4.22
C SER A 487 -22.78 -42.63 -3.32
N SER A 488 -22.68 -42.94 -2.02
CA SER A 488 -23.77 -42.74 -1.05
C SER A 488 -24.08 -41.27 -0.73
N ASN A 489 -23.17 -40.36 -1.09
CA ASN A 489 -23.26 -38.92 -0.86
C ASN A 489 -23.27 -38.11 -2.16
N TYR A 490 -23.74 -38.72 -3.25
CA TYR A 490 -23.88 -38.08 -4.54
C TYR A 490 -25.24 -38.35 -5.13
N THR A 491 -25.81 -37.33 -5.77
CA THR A 491 -27.00 -37.48 -6.58
C THR A 491 -26.80 -36.73 -7.90
N PRO A 492 -26.94 -37.40 -9.05
CA PRO A 492 -26.83 -36.72 -10.34
C PRO A 492 -27.94 -35.68 -10.48
N LEU A 493 -27.68 -34.64 -11.27
CA LEU A 493 -28.54 -33.45 -11.34
C LEU A 493 -29.97 -33.76 -11.77
N ASP A 494 -30.15 -34.75 -12.65
CA ASP A 494 -31.46 -35.24 -13.11
C ASP A 494 -32.28 -35.96 -12.02
N ALA A 495 -31.62 -36.44 -10.97
CA ALA A 495 -32.25 -37.06 -9.81
C ALA A 495 -32.39 -36.11 -8.60
N ILE A 496 -31.90 -34.86 -8.72
CA ILE A 496 -32.14 -33.79 -7.75
C ILE A 496 -33.45 -33.09 -8.14
N SER A 497 -34.29 -32.75 -7.15
CA SER A 497 -35.51 -31.97 -7.39
C SER A 497 -35.16 -30.68 -8.13
N ARG A 498 -35.84 -30.41 -9.25
CA ARG A 498 -35.60 -29.21 -10.07
C ARG A 498 -35.71 -27.92 -9.25
N TYR A 499 -36.54 -27.93 -8.20
CA TYR A 499 -36.70 -26.77 -7.32
C TYR A 499 -35.42 -26.40 -6.59
N MET A 500 -34.55 -27.37 -6.29
CA MET A 500 -33.28 -27.10 -5.61
C MET A 500 -32.36 -26.25 -6.50
N ALA A 501 -32.19 -26.64 -7.76
CA ALA A 501 -31.38 -25.87 -8.71
C ALA A 501 -31.98 -24.46 -8.92
N GLU A 502 -33.30 -24.37 -9.10
CA GLU A 502 -33.99 -23.08 -9.29
C GLU A 502 -33.94 -22.17 -8.05
N ALA A 503 -34.02 -22.73 -6.84
CA ALA A 503 -33.87 -21.97 -5.60
C ALA A 503 -32.46 -21.39 -5.47
N VAL A 504 -31.43 -22.19 -5.77
CA VAL A 504 -30.02 -21.75 -5.77
C VAL A 504 -29.77 -20.68 -6.82
N LEU A 505 -30.28 -20.86 -8.05
CA LEU A 505 -30.20 -19.84 -9.09
C LEU A 505 -30.87 -18.55 -8.63
N THR A 506 -31.99 -18.65 -7.93
CA THR A 506 -32.73 -17.48 -7.44
C THR A 506 -31.94 -16.69 -6.38
N THR A 507 -31.23 -17.35 -5.47
CA THR A 507 -30.56 -16.70 -4.34
C THR A 507 -29.09 -16.35 -4.59
N GLU A 508 -28.37 -17.20 -5.31
CA GLU A 508 -26.91 -17.09 -5.48
C GLU A 508 -26.54 -16.45 -6.83
N ASP A 509 -27.14 -16.90 -7.93
CA ASP A 509 -26.70 -16.52 -9.28
C ASP A 509 -27.80 -16.65 -10.36
N GLY A 510 -28.66 -15.63 -10.43
CA GLY A 510 -29.86 -15.65 -11.29
C GLY A 510 -29.57 -15.67 -12.79
N SER A 511 -28.36 -15.29 -13.21
CA SER A 511 -27.93 -15.27 -14.61
C SER A 511 -26.89 -16.34 -14.93
N PHE A 512 -26.69 -17.32 -14.06
CA PHE A 512 -25.73 -18.42 -14.20
C PHE A 512 -25.70 -19.06 -15.60
N ARG A 513 -26.87 -19.20 -16.22
CA ARG A 513 -27.02 -19.81 -17.55
C ARG A 513 -26.46 -18.96 -18.70
N ARG A 514 -26.29 -17.64 -18.49
CA ARG A 514 -25.99 -16.66 -19.55
C ARG A 514 -24.57 -16.12 -19.53
N HIS A 515 -23.84 -16.23 -18.42
CA HIS A 515 -22.47 -15.72 -18.31
C HIS A 515 -21.45 -16.85 -18.25
N ASP A 516 -20.20 -16.57 -18.61
CA ASP A 516 -19.09 -17.54 -18.58
C ASP A 516 -18.30 -17.41 -17.28
N GLY A 517 -18.97 -17.69 -16.15
CA GLY A 517 -18.36 -17.69 -14.82
C GLY A 517 -18.28 -16.35 -14.10
N PHE A 518 -18.41 -15.22 -14.81
CA PHE A 518 -18.39 -13.89 -14.20
C PHE A 518 -19.64 -13.08 -14.49
N ASN A 519 -20.28 -12.58 -13.44
CA ASN A 519 -21.48 -11.76 -13.55
C ASN A 519 -21.13 -10.28 -13.48
N ARG A 520 -21.06 -9.61 -14.65
CA ARG A 520 -20.67 -8.20 -14.76
C ARG A 520 -21.63 -7.26 -14.02
N SER A 521 -22.95 -7.48 -14.15
CA SER A 521 -23.95 -6.63 -13.50
C SER A 521 -23.93 -6.77 -11.97
N GLN A 522 -23.70 -7.98 -11.45
CA GLN A 522 -23.51 -8.17 -10.01
C GLN A 522 -22.21 -7.54 -9.50
N LEU A 523 -21.14 -7.58 -10.29
CA LEU A 523 -19.86 -6.94 -9.94
C LEU A 523 -20.02 -5.42 -9.83
N GLU A 524 -20.73 -4.80 -10.78
CA GLU A 524 -21.06 -3.38 -10.76
C GLU A 524 -21.91 -3.01 -9.54
N VAL A 525 -22.96 -3.79 -9.26
CA VAL A 525 -23.82 -3.58 -8.07
C VAL A 525 -23.02 -3.72 -6.77
N ALA A 526 -22.13 -4.71 -6.69
CA ALA A 526 -21.26 -4.91 -5.53
C ALA A 526 -20.27 -3.75 -5.37
N LEU A 527 -19.63 -3.31 -6.45
CA LEU A 527 -18.72 -2.17 -6.44
C LEU A 527 -19.44 -0.91 -5.96
N ARG A 528 -20.62 -0.59 -6.54
CA ARG A 528 -21.45 0.54 -6.12
C ARG A 528 -21.77 0.50 -4.62
N ARG A 529 -22.30 -0.61 -4.10
CA ARG A 529 -22.65 -0.75 -2.66
C ARG A 529 -21.44 -0.67 -1.74
N ASN A 530 -20.28 -1.16 -2.19
CA ASN A 530 -19.04 -1.07 -1.43
C ASN A 530 -18.52 0.38 -1.39
N LEU A 531 -18.63 1.12 -2.50
CA LEU A 531 -18.32 2.56 -2.54
C LEU A 531 -19.30 3.40 -1.71
N GLU A 532 -20.60 3.07 -1.73
CA GLU A 532 -21.65 3.66 -0.88
C GLU A 532 -21.33 3.52 0.61
N SER A 533 -20.90 2.32 1.01
CA SER A 533 -20.64 2.00 2.42
C SER A 533 -19.23 2.33 2.91
N GLY A 534 -18.30 2.61 1.99
CA GLY A 534 -16.88 2.85 2.30
C GLY A 534 -16.14 1.61 2.80
N LYS A 535 -16.75 0.42 2.73
CA LYS A 535 -16.15 -0.87 3.12
C LYS A 535 -16.67 -1.98 2.23
N VAL A 536 -15.97 -3.12 2.18
CA VAL A 536 -16.46 -4.30 1.46
C VAL A 536 -17.64 -4.90 2.22
N ARG A 537 -18.86 -4.68 1.73
CA ARG A 537 -20.12 -5.25 2.26
C ARG A 537 -20.66 -6.37 1.40
N LEU A 538 -20.57 -6.23 0.07
CA LEU A 538 -21.15 -7.15 -0.89
C LEU A 538 -20.07 -7.77 -1.79
N GLY A 539 -20.17 -9.08 -2.00
CA GLY A 539 -19.37 -9.81 -2.99
C GLY A 539 -20.16 -10.06 -4.28
N ALA A 540 -19.44 -10.43 -5.34
CA ALA A 540 -20.01 -10.76 -6.65
C ALA A 540 -19.53 -12.13 -7.14
N SER A 541 -19.45 -13.13 -6.24
CA SER A 541 -19.01 -14.48 -6.61
C SER A 541 -20.18 -15.28 -7.19
N THR A 542 -19.99 -15.84 -8.38
CA THR A 542 -20.97 -16.67 -9.10
C THR A 542 -20.98 -18.11 -8.60
N ILE A 543 -21.95 -18.92 -9.04
CA ILE A 543 -21.99 -20.36 -8.71
C ILE A 543 -20.70 -21.07 -9.16
N THR A 544 -20.17 -20.74 -10.34
CA THR A 544 -18.92 -21.32 -10.85
C THR A 544 -17.73 -20.96 -9.97
N MET A 545 -17.60 -19.68 -9.58
CA MET A 545 -16.54 -19.24 -8.67
C MET A 545 -16.63 -19.94 -7.33
N GLN A 546 -17.85 -20.12 -6.81
CA GLN A 546 -18.08 -20.87 -5.59
C GLN A 546 -17.76 -22.36 -5.76
N MET A 547 -18.13 -22.99 -6.87
CA MET A 547 -17.78 -24.38 -7.19
C MET A 547 -16.26 -24.56 -7.22
N VAL A 548 -15.54 -23.71 -7.95
CA VAL A 548 -14.07 -23.72 -8.02
C VAL A 548 -13.45 -23.56 -6.63
N LYS A 549 -13.95 -22.61 -5.83
CA LYS A 549 -13.50 -22.38 -4.47
C LYS A 549 -13.68 -23.61 -3.57
N ASN A 550 -14.79 -24.34 -3.68
CA ASN A 550 -15.09 -25.47 -2.79
C ASN A 550 -14.46 -26.79 -3.30
N VAL A 551 -14.34 -26.99 -4.62
CA VAL A 551 -13.88 -28.25 -5.22
C VAL A 551 -12.37 -28.23 -5.49
N LEU A 552 -11.87 -27.16 -6.10
CA LEU A 552 -10.50 -27.11 -6.61
C LEU A 552 -9.54 -26.44 -5.63
N LEU A 553 -9.99 -25.41 -4.92
CA LEU A 553 -9.14 -24.59 -4.05
C LEU A 553 -9.41 -24.84 -2.57
N SER A 554 -8.46 -24.46 -1.72
CA SER A 554 -8.67 -24.43 -0.27
C SER A 554 -9.39 -23.15 0.15
N HIS A 555 -10.11 -23.16 1.28
CA HIS A 555 -10.95 -22.04 1.77
C HIS A 555 -10.17 -20.89 2.44
N GLU A 556 -8.97 -20.61 1.97
CA GLU A 556 -8.15 -19.53 2.50
C GLU A 556 -8.71 -18.16 2.15
N ARG A 557 -8.25 -17.10 2.82
CA ARG A 557 -8.58 -15.73 2.41
C ARG A 557 -7.31 -14.99 1.99
N THR A 558 -6.57 -15.58 1.05
CA THR A 558 -5.38 -14.99 0.43
C THR A 558 -5.71 -14.41 -0.95
N LEU A 559 -4.95 -13.42 -1.39
CA LEU A 559 -5.00 -12.88 -2.75
C LEU A 559 -4.60 -13.96 -3.77
N SER A 560 -3.58 -14.76 -3.45
CA SER A 560 -3.17 -15.94 -4.20
C SER A 560 -4.34 -16.87 -4.53
N ARG A 561 -5.13 -17.28 -3.53
CA ARG A 561 -6.30 -18.13 -3.76
C ARG A 561 -7.31 -17.43 -4.66
N LYS A 562 -7.57 -16.14 -4.46
CA LYS A 562 -8.54 -15.40 -5.30
C LYS A 562 -8.09 -15.30 -6.75
N LEU A 563 -6.79 -15.10 -7.00
CA LEU A 563 -6.22 -15.10 -8.35
C LEU A 563 -6.39 -16.46 -9.05
N GLN A 564 -6.09 -17.55 -8.34
CA GLN A 564 -6.31 -18.90 -8.84
C GLN A 564 -7.80 -19.18 -9.11
N GLU A 565 -8.70 -18.68 -8.25
CA GLU A 565 -10.16 -18.82 -8.41
C GLU A 565 -10.63 -18.18 -9.71
N LEU A 566 -10.13 -16.98 -10.06
CA LEU A 566 -10.46 -16.30 -11.31
C LEU A 566 -10.02 -17.15 -12.52
N PHE A 567 -8.76 -17.59 -12.55
CA PHE A 567 -8.25 -18.40 -13.66
C PHE A 567 -8.99 -19.73 -13.80
N LEU A 568 -9.19 -20.46 -12.69
CA LEU A 568 -9.86 -21.75 -12.71
C LEU A 568 -11.35 -21.65 -13.03
N THR A 569 -12.00 -20.54 -12.67
CA THR A 569 -13.40 -20.27 -13.06
C THR A 569 -13.52 -20.16 -14.57
N TRP A 570 -12.62 -19.39 -15.19
CA TRP A 570 -12.55 -19.32 -16.65
C TRP A 570 -12.30 -20.70 -17.28
N TRP A 571 -11.32 -21.46 -16.78
CA TRP A 571 -11.04 -22.80 -17.30
C TRP A 571 -12.23 -23.76 -17.13
N VAL A 572 -12.88 -23.76 -15.97
CA VAL A 572 -14.03 -24.64 -15.69
C VAL A 572 -15.21 -24.34 -16.60
N GLU A 573 -15.47 -23.08 -16.94
CA GLU A 573 -16.53 -22.69 -17.89
C GLU A 573 -16.23 -23.13 -19.32
N GLN A 574 -14.95 -23.20 -19.70
CA GLN A 574 -14.57 -23.79 -20.99
C GLN A 574 -14.63 -25.32 -20.97
N ALA A 575 -14.30 -25.94 -19.83
CA ALA A 575 -14.11 -27.38 -19.73
C ALA A 575 -15.39 -28.17 -19.42
N LEU A 576 -16.36 -27.56 -18.74
CA LEU A 576 -17.58 -28.21 -18.22
C LEU A 576 -18.84 -27.54 -18.75
N SER A 577 -19.92 -28.32 -18.91
CA SER A 577 -21.25 -27.76 -19.16
C SER A 577 -21.82 -27.11 -17.90
N LYS A 578 -22.74 -26.14 -18.06
CA LYS A 578 -23.48 -25.52 -16.94
C LYS A 578 -24.19 -26.54 -16.05
N GLN A 579 -24.73 -27.60 -16.64
CA GLN A 579 -25.33 -28.72 -15.92
C GLN A 579 -24.31 -29.39 -15.01
N ARG A 580 -23.13 -29.75 -15.53
CA ARG A 580 -22.08 -30.41 -14.74
C ARG A 580 -21.53 -29.50 -13.64
N ILE A 581 -21.39 -28.19 -13.90
CA ILE A 581 -20.98 -27.21 -12.89
C ILE A 581 -22.02 -27.16 -11.75
N MET A 582 -23.31 -27.05 -12.07
CA MET A 582 -24.39 -27.06 -11.07
C MET A 582 -24.44 -28.37 -10.29
N GLU A 583 -24.28 -29.51 -10.97
CA GLU A 583 -24.25 -30.83 -10.34
C GLU A 583 -23.12 -30.95 -9.32
N LEU A 584 -21.89 -30.59 -9.70
CA LEU A 584 -20.73 -30.61 -8.81
C LEU A 584 -20.91 -29.62 -7.65
N TYR A 585 -21.43 -28.43 -7.92
CA TYR A 585 -21.72 -27.42 -6.91
C TYR A 585 -22.70 -27.95 -5.84
N LEU A 586 -23.86 -28.46 -6.26
CA LEU A 586 -24.90 -28.95 -5.34
C LEU A 586 -24.42 -30.16 -4.53
N ASN A 587 -23.52 -30.98 -5.06
CA ASN A 587 -22.99 -32.16 -4.37
C ASN A 587 -21.80 -31.88 -3.45
N VAL A 588 -21.22 -30.66 -3.46
CA VAL A 588 -20.05 -30.32 -2.63
C VAL A 588 -20.33 -29.20 -1.64
N ILE A 589 -21.26 -28.30 -1.94
CA ILE A 589 -21.48 -27.13 -1.08
C ILE A 589 -21.95 -27.51 0.33
N GLU A 590 -21.54 -26.72 1.31
CA GLU A 590 -21.90 -26.89 2.72
C GLU A 590 -23.29 -26.31 3.02
N PHE A 591 -24.16 -27.11 3.65
CA PHE A 591 -25.48 -26.69 4.10
C PHE A 591 -25.55 -26.51 5.63
N GLY A 592 -24.59 -27.07 6.38
CA GLY A 592 -24.46 -26.96 7.83
C GLY A 592 -23.14 -27.58 8.33
N PRO A 593 -22.84 -27.54 9.64
CA PRO A 593 -21.68 -28.19 10.22
C PRO A 593 -21.57 -29.66 9.81
N GLY A 594 -20.57 -30.02 9.00
CA GLY A 594 -20.36 -31.40 8.55
C GLY A 594 -21.35 -31.92 7.50
N VAL A 595 -22.30 -31.09 7.04
CA VAL A 595 -23.34 -31.44 6.06
C VAL A 595 -22.95 -30.87 4.70
N TYR A 596 -22.37 -31.72 3.84
CA TYR A 596 -21.88 -31.35 2.50
C TYR A 596 -22.66 -32.06 1.42
N GLY A 597 -23.09 -31.30 0.42
CA GLY A 597 -23.85 -31.82 -0.70
C GLY A 597 -25.34 -31.99 -0.39
N VAL A 598 -26.15 -31.82 -1.43
CA VAL A 598 -27.61 -31.88 -1.37
C VAL A 598 -28.12 -33.25 -0.92
N THR A 599 -27.41 -34.33 -1.22
CA THR A 599 -27.77 -35.69 -0.77
C THR A 599 -27.77 -35.80 0.73
N ASP A 600 -26.68 -35.38 1.37
CA ASP A 600 -26.58 -35.40 2.83
C ASP A 600 -27.50 -34.34 3.44
N ALA A 601 -27.64 -33.15 2.83
CA ALA A 601 -28.55 -32.12 3.33
C ALA A 601 -30.02 -32.54 3.32
N SER A 602 -30.50 -33.15 2.23
CA SER A 602 -31.91 -33.59 2.12
C SER A 602 -32.25 -34.64 3.17
N ARG A 603 -31.32 -35.57 3.41
CA ARG A 603 -31.46 -36.59 4.47
C ARG A 603 -31.38 -35.96 5.86
N HIS A 604 -30.41 -35.08 6.09
CA HIS A 604 -30.15 -34.48 7.39
C HIS A 604 -31.30 -33.59 7.86
N TYR A 605 -31.77 -32.68 7.01
CA TYR A 605 -32.79 -31.72 7.37
C TYR A 605 -34.21 -32.28 7.28
N PHE A 606 -34.48 -33.19 6.34
CA PHE A 606 -35.85 -33.59 6.00
C PHE A 606 -36.08 -35.11 5.92
N GLY A 607 -35.06 -35.94 6.10
CA GLY A 607 -35.19 -37.40 5.98
C GLY A 607 -35.55 -37.86 4.56
N LYS A 608 -35.27 -37.04 3.54
CA LYS A 608 -35.74 -37.22 2.15
C LYS A 608 -34.61 -37.51 1.18
N HIS A 609 -34.95 -38.13 0.06
CA HIS A 609 -34.08 -38.11 -1.12
C HIS A 609 -34.10 -36.72 -1.78
N PRO A 610 -33.00 -36.26 -2.41
CA PRO A 610 -32.96 -34.96 -3.08
C PRO A 610 -34.05 -34.72 -4.13
N GLY A 611 -34.51 -35.79 -4.79
CA GLY A 611 -35.62 -35.74 -5.75
C GLY A 611 -37.00 -35.46 -5.13
N GLU A 612 -37.13 -35.60 -3.80
CA GLU A 612 -38.40 -35.44 -3.07
C GLU A 612 -38.54 -34.08 -2.38
N LEU A 613 -37.52 -33.21 -2.50
CA LEU A 613 -37.56 -31.86 -1.95
C LEU A 613 -38.68 -31.04 -2.61
N SER A 614 -39.54 -30.46 -1.78
CA SER A 614 -40.52 -29.45 -2.20
C SER A 614 -39.83 -28.12 -2.54
N SER A 615 -40.55 -27.21 -3.20
CA SER A 615 -40.03 -25.88 -3.52
C SER A 615 -39.69 -25.04 -2.28
N LEU A 616 -40.47 -25.19 -1.20
CA LEU A 616 -40.22 -24.48 0.05
C LEU A 616 -39.01 -25.06 0.82
N GLU A 617 -38.84 -26.38 0.82
CA GLU A 617 -37.64 -27.04 1.40
C GLU A 617 -36.38 -26.70 0.60
N ALA A 618 -36.47 -26.64 -0.73
CA ALA A 618 -35.40 -26.16 -1.59
C ALA A 618 -35.05 -24.69 -1.29
N ALA A 619 -36.05 -23.82 -1.12
CA ALA A 619 -35.85 -22.42 -0.73
C ALA A 619 -35.19 -22.31 0.66
N TYR A 620 -35.56 -23.16 1.62
CA TYR A 620 -34.88 -23.25 2.91
C TYR A 620 -33.40 -23.61 2.73
N LEU A 621 -33.09 -24.71 2.02
CA LEU A 621 -31.70 -25.12 1.81
C LEU A 621 -30.87 -24.06 1.07
N ALA A 622 -31.43 -23.40 0.05
CA ALA A 622 -30.78 -22.29 -0.64
C ALA A 622 -30.52 -21.10 0.30
N SER A 623 -31.45 -20.83 1.23
CA SER A 623 -31.27 -19.81 2.26
C SER A 623 -30.18 -20.14 3.27
N MET A 624 -29.65 -21.36 3.34
CA MET A 624 -28.55 -21.72 4.24
C MET A 624 -27.18 -21.30 3.67
N LEU A 625 -27.02 -21.35 2.35
CA LEU A 625 -25.72 -21.25 1.65
C LEU A 625 -24.87 -20.02 2.02
N PRO A 626 -25.43 -18.81 2.20
CA PRO A 626 -24.60 -17.66 2.58
C PRO A 626 -23.96 -17.76 3.97
N SER A 627 -24.53 -18.53 4.90
CA SER A 627 -23.94 -18.72 6.24
C SER A 627 -24.36 -20.05 6.87
N PRO A 628 -23.85 -21.19 6.36
CA PRO A 628 -24.37 -22.53 6.69
C PRO A 628 -24.29 -22.85 8.18
N VAL A 629 -23.14 -22.60 8.80
CA VAL A 629 -22.92 -22.84 10.25
C VAL A 629 -23.85 -21.98 11.11
N ARG A 630 -23.93 -20.68 10.82
CA ARG A 630 -24.74 -19.75 11.62
C ARG A 630 -26.23 -20.05 11.51
N ARG A 631 -26.69 -20.42 10.31
CA ARG A 631 -28.11 -20.68 10.04
C ARG A 631 -28.54 -22.08 10.49
N HIS A 632 -27.58 -22.97 10.81
CA HIS A 632 -27.87 -24.30 11.35
C HIS A 632 -28.59 -24.26 12.72
N VAL A 633 -28.55 -23.11 13.42
CA VAL A 633 -29.26 -22.88 14.69
C VAL A 633 -30.75 -23.23 14.59
N TYR A 634 -31.40 -22.93 13.45
CA TYR A 634 -32.83 -23.19 13.27
C TYR A 634 -33.17 -24.68 13.24
N TYR A 635 -32.23 -25.52 12.80
CA TYR A 635 -32.37 -26.96 12.84
C TYR A 635 -32.14 -27.49 14.26
N CYS A 636 -31.12 -27.02 14.97
CA CYS A 636 -30.89 -27.39 16.37
C CYS A 636 -32.11 -27.07 17.25
N ASP A 637 -32.68 -25.87 17.07
CA ASP A 637 -33.85 -25.39 17.83
C ASP A 637 -35.18 -26.00 17.37
N ASP A 638 -35.19 -26.72 16.23
CA ASP A 638 -36.40 -27.24 15.56
C ASP A 638 -37.45 -26.15 15.30
N GLN A 639 -37.01 -24.89 15.14
CA GLN A 639 -37.87 -23.74 14.97
C GLN A 639 -37.21 -22.67 14.09
N LEU A 640 -37.98 -22.16 13.13
CA LEU A 640 -37.61 -20.98 12.38
C LEU A 640 -38.04 -19.72 13.13
N SER A 641 -37.12 -18.76 13.28
CA SER A 641 -37.53 -17.41 13.68
C SER A 641 -38.49 -16.83 12.63
N GLU A 642 -39.44 -15.99 13.06
CA GLU A 642 -40.43 -15.37 12.16
C GLU A 642 -39.79 -14.68 10.96
N ARG A 643 -38.71 -13.91 11.20
CA ARG A 643 -37.96 -13.22 10.13
C ARG A 643 -37.33 -14.18 9.12
N PHE A 644 -36.84 -15.33 9.59
CA PHE A 644 -36.20 -16.30 8.71
C PHE A 644 -37.23 -17.10 7.91
N ASP A 645 -38.37 -17.46 8.51
CA ASP A 645 -39.49 -18.05 7.76
C ASP A 645 -40.01 -17.08 6.69
N GLN A 646 -40.17 -15.80 7.01
CA GLN A 646 -40.50 -14.76 6.03
C GLN A 646 -39.47 -14.69 4.89
N LYS A 647 -38.17 -14.83 5.21
CA LYS A 647 -37.10 -14.86 4.20
C LYS A 647 -37.22 -16.08 3.27
N VAL A 648 -37.48 -17.27 3.81
CA VAL A 648 -37.66 -18.49 3.00
C VAL A 648 -38.89 -18.37 2.11
N ARG A 649 -40.00 -17.86 2.64
CA ARG A 649 -41.23 -17.62 1.86
C ARG A 649 -41.01 -16.57 0.78
N TRP A 650 -40.27 -15.50 1.09
CA TRP A 650 -39.90 -14.49 0.10
C TRP A 650 -39.05 -15.06 -1.03
N ILE A 651 -38.11 -15.98 -0.75
CA ILE A 651 -37.35 -16.69 -1.79
C ILE A 651 -38.30 -17.51 -2.67
N HIS A 652 -39.26 -18.21 -2.07
CA HIS A 652 -40.26 -18.98 -2.79
C HIS A 652 -41.17 -18.10 -3.67
N ASP A 653 -41.56 -16.92 -3.19
CA ASP A 653 -42.29 -15.91 -3.98
C ASP A 653 -41.43 -15.39 -5.14
N LEU A 654 -40.14 -15.14 -4.89
CA LEU A 654 -39.20 -14.69 -5.91
C LEU A 654 -38.96 -15.75 -6.99
N MET A 655 -39.00 -17.05 -6.63
CA MET A 655 -38.97 -18.14 -7.60
C MET A 655 -40.18 -18.10 -8.54
N LEU A 656 -41.37 -17.74 -8.04
CA LEU A 656 -42.57 -17.54 -8.86
C LEU A 656 -42.45 -16.28 -9.73
N GLU A 657 -42.03 -15.15 -9.14
CA GLU A 657 -41.86 -13.87 -9.85
C GLU A 657 -40.88 -14.00 -11.03
N ARG A 658 -39.84 -14.81 -10.85
CA ARG A 658 -38.83 -15.10 -11.88
C ARG A 658 -39.18 -16.29 -12.77
N GLU A 659 -40.42 -16.78 -12.70
CA GLU A 659 -40.95 -17.88 -13.52
C GLU A 659 -40.14 -19.19 -13.41
N ARG A 660 -39.47 -19.41 -12.27
CA ARG A 660 -38.70 -20.64 -12.00
C ARG A 660 -39.60 -21.79 -11.53
N ILE A 661 -40.74 -21.44 -10.96
CA ILE A 661 -41.83 -22.33 -10.61
C ILE A 661 -43.15 -21.78 -11.14
N THR A 662 -44.10 -22.66 -11.39
CA THR A 662 -45.44 -22.27 -11.84
C THR A 662 -46.29 -21.78 -10.67
N ALA A 663 -47.35 -21.02 -10.96
CA ALA A 663 -48.31 -20.58 -9.95
C ALA A 663 -48.97 -21.75 -9.20
N GLN A 664 -49.23 -22.87 -9.89
CA GLN A 664 -49.80 -24.06 -9.28
C GLN A 664 -48.83 -24.70 -8.27
N GLU A 665 -47.54 -24.81 -8.62
CA GLU A 665 -46.53 -25.38 -7.73
C GLU A 665 -46.28 -24.47 -6.53
N HIS A 666 -46.27 -23.15 -6.74
CA HIS A 666 -46.19 -22.18 -5.66
C HIS A 666 -47.37 -22.33 -4.69
N GLU A 667 -48.60 -22.39 -5.19
CA GLU A 667 -49.80 -22.51 -4.36
C GLU A 667 -49.82 -23.81 -3.52
N VAL A 668 -49.38 -24.93 -4.12
CA VAL A 668 -49.30 -26.23 -3.43
C VAL A 668 -48.38 -26.17 -2.21
N TYR A 669 -47.23 -25.50 -2.33
CA TYR A 669 -46.23 -25.49 -1.26
C TYR A 669 -46.28 -24.23 -0.37
N ALA A 670 -46.97 -23.17 -0.78
CA ALA A 670 -47.08 -21.91 -0.03
C ALA A 670 -47.63 -22.11 1.39
N ALA A 671 -48.59 -23.04 1.57
CA ALA A 671 -49.17 -23.36 2.88
C ALA A 671 -48.40 -24.45 3.65
N THR A 672 -47.35 -25.03 3.08
CA THR A 672 -46.56 -26.08 3.73
C THR A 672 -45.76 -25.47 4.89
N LEU A 673 -45.74 -26.16 6.03
CA LEU A 673 -44.85 -25.83 7.15
C LEU A 673 -43.54 -26.59 6.96
N ILE A 674 -42.43 -25.89 7.13
CA ILE A 674 -41.11 -26.53 7.16
C ILE A 674 -41.03 -27.31 8.48
N SER A 675 -40.87 -28.62 8.36
CA SER A 675 -40.70 -29.54 9.49
C SER A 675 -39.36 -30.25 9.32
N PHE A 676 -38.53 -30.23 10.36
CA PHE A 676 -37.24 -30.90 10.33
C PHE A 676 -37.35 -32.36 10.74
N ASP A 677 -36.48 -33.21 10.19
CA ASP A 677 -36.29 -34.58 10.65
C ASP A 677 -35.38 -34.58 11.89
N PRO A 678 -35.86 -35.01 13.07
CA PRO A 678 -35.06 -35.04 14.28
C PRO A 678 -34.02 -36.16 14.32
N TYR A 679 -34.01 -37.10 13.35
CA TYR A 679 -33.20 -38.31 13.41
C TYR A 679 -31.69 -38.05 13.53
N GLU A 680 -31.14 -37.13 12.72
CA GLU A 680 -29.71 -36.81 12.74
C GLU A 680 -29.34 -35.64 13.68
N ARG A 681 -30.33 -34.96 14.29
CA ARG A 681 -30.11 -33.75 15.11
C ARG A 681 -29.36 -34.01 16.41
N GLY A 682 -29.60 -35.16 17.03
CA GLY A 682 -29.05 -35.47 18.35
C GLY A 682 -29.63 -34.57 19.45
N ASP A 683 -28.80 -34.23 20.44
CA ASP A 683 -29.15 -33.35 21.56
C ASP A 683 -29.09 -31.87 21.14
N PRO A 684 -30.19 -31.10 21.24
CA PRO A 684 -30.23 -29.69 20.84
C PRO A 684 -29.16 -28.82 21.52
N GLU A 685 -28.89 -29.04 22.81
CA GLU A 685 -27.88 -28.24 23.54
C GLU A 685 -26.47 -28.47 22.97
N ALA A 686 -26.12 -29.73 22.70
CA ALA A 686 -24.84 -30.08 22.07
C ALA A 686 -24.72 -29.54 20.64
N CYS A 687 -25.81 -29.55 19.87
CA CYS A 687 -25.88 -28.98 18.52
C CYS A 687 -25.57 -27.47 18.52
N LEU A 688 -26.15 -26.73 19.48
CA LEU A 688 -25.90 -25.30 19.65
C LEU A 688 -24.47 -25.01 20.13
N GLU A 689 -23.95 -25.80 21.08
CA GLU A 689 -22.58 -25.68 21.57
C GLU A 689 -21.54 -25.89 20.45
N GLU A 690 -21.80 -26.83 19.53
CA GLU A 690 -20.96 -27.04 18.35
C GLU A 690 -20.97 -25.80 17.43
N ILE A 691 -22.13 -25.19 17.18
CA ILE A 691 -22.22 -23.95 16.40
C ILE A 691 -21.41 -22.83 17.04
N GLU A 692 -21.56 -22.61 18.36
CA GLU A 692 -20.82 -21.59 19.09
C GLU A 692 -19.30 -21.82 19.00
N THR A 693 -18.87 -23.06 19.19
CA THR A 693 -17.46 -23.46 19.10
C THR A 693 -16.90 -23.18 17.71
N LEU A 694 -17.61 -23.57 16.64
CA LEU A 694 -17.21 -23.32 15.26
C LEU A 694 -17.22 -21.84 14.90
N MET A 695 -18.15 -21.06 15.45
CA MET A 695 -18.24 -19.61 15.30
C MET A 695 -17.11 -18.88 16.04
N ALA A 696 -16.53 -19.47 17.09
CA ALA A 696 -15.41 -18.94 17.87
C ALA A 696 -14.01 -19.34 17.35
N ALA A 697 -13.88 -20.45 16.62
CA ALA A 697 -12.59 -20.98 16.14
C ALA A 697 -11.82 -20.01 15.21
N THR A 698 -10.48 -20.03 15.21
CA THR A 698 -9.65 -19.12 14.39
C THR A 698 -9.74 -19.41 12.89
N GLN A 699 -9.42 -18.42 12.04
CA GLN A 699 -9.61 -18.48 10.59
C GLN A 699 -8.83 -19.62 9.89
N THR A 700 -7.62 -19.94 10.36
CA THR A 700 -6.80 -21.05 9.84
C THR A 700 -7.39 -22.42 10.21
N GLN A 701 -8.11 -22.51 11.33
CA GLN A 701 -8.83 -23.72 11.73
C GLN A 701 -10.12 -23.93 10.91
N ARG A 702 -10.54 -22.95 10.09
CA ARG A 702 -11.78 -23.03 9.29
C ARG A 702 -11.57 -23.43 7.82
N SER A 703 -10.33 -23.64 7.37
CA SER A 703 -10.06 -23.85 5.94
C SER A 703 -10.35 -25.28 5.49
N LEU A 704 -11.34 -25.44 4.61
CA LEU A 704 -11.60 -26.65 3.84
C LEU A 704 -10.51 -26.86 2.77
N SER A 705 -10.11 -28.11 2.55
CA SER A 705 -9.14 -28.52 1.51
C SER A 705 -9.80 -28.65 0.14
N GLY A 706 -9.12 -28.20 -0.92
CA GLY A 706 -9.53 -28.40 -2.31
C GLY A 706 -8.62 -29.39 -3.05
N LEU A 707 -9.03 -29.86 -4.23
CA LEU A 707 -8.25 -30.81 -5.04
C LEU A 707 -6.81 -30.35 -5.34
N LEU A 708 -6.57 -29.04 -5.44
CA LEU A 708 -5.28 -28.42 -5.76
C LEU A 708 -4.64 -27.70 -4.56
N GLY A 709 -5.35 -27.62 -3.43
CA GLY A 709 -5.03 -26.70 -2.32
C GLY A 709 -4.02 -27.20 -1.30
N ASP A 710 -3.69 -28.50 -1.31
CA ASP A 710 -2.77 -29.11 -0.34
C ASP A 710 -1.57 -29.70 -1.10
N GLY A 711 -0.42 -29.05 -0.99
CA GLY A 711 0.88 -29.51 -1.51
C GLY A 711 1.42 -30.78 -0.82
N GLY A 712 0.57 -31.75 -0.48
CA GLY A 712 0.97 -32.97 0.20
C GLY A 712 -0.14 -34.00 0.25
N ASP A 713 -0.24 -34.84 -0.77
CA ASP A 713 -0.44 -36.29 -0.66
C ASP A 713 -0.30 -36.96 -2.04
N THR A 714 0.94 -37.14 -2.51
CA THR A 714 1.27 -38.12 -3.56
C THR A 714 1.29 -39.56 -3.01
N GLY A 715 0.56 -39.82 -1.91
CA GLY A 715 0.66 -41.03 -1.09
C GLY A 715 -0.26 -42.19 -1.45
N ASP A 716 -1.16 -42.06 -2.42
CA ASP A 716 -1.83 -43.24 -3.02
C ASP A 716 -0.95 -43.79 -4.14
N SER A 717 -0.02 -44.67 -3.74
CA SER A 717 0.73 -45.66 -4.52
C SER A 717 0.73 -45.46 -6.04
N LEU A 718 1.75 -44.76 -6.52
CA LEU A 718 2.37 -45.14 -7.80
C LEU A 718 2.91 -46.57 -7.60
N ASP A 719 2.16 -47.57 -8.05
CA ASP A 719 2.73 -48.89 -8.29
C ASP A 719 3.90 -48.69 -9.26
N ALA A 720 5.09 -48.80 -8.70
CA ALA A 720 6.34 -48.75 -9.39
C ALA A 720 6.40 -49.90 -10.39
N VAL A 721 6.19 -49.60 -11.67
CA VAL A 721 6.81 -50.39 -12.73
C VAL A 721 8.25 -49.93 -12.80
N ASP A 722 9.11 -50.74 -12.19
CA ASP A 722 10.57 -50.65 -12.22
C ASP A 722 11.09 -50.53 -13.66
N TRP A 723 11.58 -49.34 -13.99
CA TRP A 723 12.55 -49.16 -15.08
C TRP A 723 13.83 -48.63 -14.48
N GLY A 724 14.63 -49.53 -13.90
CA GLY A 724 16.01 -49.24 -13.57
C GLY A 724 16.79 -48.74 -14.78
N ALA A 725 17.29 -47.50 -14.71
CA ALA A 725 18.64 -47.10 -15.09
C ALA A 725 18.84 -45.59 -14.89
N THR A 726 19.95 -45.27 -14.24
CA THR A 726 20.57 -43.96 -14.05
C THR A 726 20.50 -43.04 -15.27
N ALA A 727 20.03 -41.81 -15.06
CA ALA A 727 20.06 -40.73 -16.05
C ALA A 727 21.50 -40.37 -16.47
N PRO A 728 21.71 -40.06 -17.77
CA PRO A 728 22.12 -38.69 -18.07
C PRO A 728 21.40 -38.05 -19.26
N SER A 729 21.46 -36.71 -19.25
CA SER A 729 20.98 -35.72 -20.22
C SER A 729 21.02 -36.10 -21.71
N ARG A 730 19.94 -35.78 -22.46
CA ARG A 730 19.89 -34.87 -23.65
C ARG A 730 18.82 -35.25 -24.70
N THR A 731 18.24 -34.19 -25.26
CA THR A 731 17.83 -33.97 -26.66
C THR A 731 16.57 -34.62 -27.26
N TRP A 732 15.83 -33.74 -27.94
CA TRP A 732 14.65 -33.91 -28.80
C TRP A 732 14.79 -34.96 -29.91
N GLY A 733 13.71 -35.72 -30.17
CA GLY A 733 13.52 -36.43 -31.44
C GLY A 733 12.51 -37.61 -31.44
N VAL A 734 11.45 -37.45 -32.26
CA VAL A 734 10.60 -38.47 -32.91
C VAL A 734 9.51 -39.19 -32.10
N ARG A 735 8.24 -38.98 -32.50
CA ARG A 735 7.02 -39.64 -32.00
C ARG A 735 6.84 -41.06 -32.60
N PRO A 736 6.43 -42.07 -31.82
CA PRO A 736 5.84 -43.31 -32.34
C PRO A 736 4.32 -43.16 -32.57
N PRO A 737 3.69 -44.02 -33.41
CA PRO A 737 2.29 -43.89 -33.80
C PRO A 737 1.31 -44.43 -32.74
N LEU A 738 0.10 -43.87 -32.73
CA LEU A 738 -1.02 -44.24 -31.85
C LEU A 738 -1.59 -45.63 -32.19
N PRO A 739 -2.04 -46.42 -31.19
CA PRO A 739 -2.84 -47.61 -31.44
C PRO A 739 -4.28 -47.26 -31.81
N VAL A 740 -4.82 -48.04 -32.76
CA VAL A 740 -6.20 -48.00 -33.27
C VAL A 740 -7.12 -48.72 -32.29
N PHE A 741 -8.30 -48.15 -32.00
CA PHE A 741 -9.34 -48.78 -31.18
C PHE A 741 -10.50 -49.28 -32.06
N ASP A 742 -10.92 -50.53 -31.81
CA ASP A 742 -11.96 -51.29 -32.51
C ASP A 742 -13.27 -51.25 -31.69
N PRO A 743 -14.41 -50.78 -32.24
CA PRO A 743 -15.67 -50.73 -31.52
C PRO A 743 -16.59 -51.87 -31.95
N SER A 744 -16.66 -52.96 -31.18
CA SER A 744 -17.80 -53.89 -31.28
C SER A 744 -18.09 -54.68 -29.98
N GLY A 745 -19.37 -54.66 -29.58
CA GLY A 745 -19.99 -55.54 -28.57
C GLY A 745 -20.38 -54.83 -27.27
N ALA A 746 -21.62 -54.87 -26.77
CA ALA A 746 -22.78 -55.68 -27.11
C ALA A 746 -24.06 -55.06 -26.51
N GLU A 747 -25.17 -55.22 -27.23
CA GLU A 747 -26.56 -54.97 -26.81
C GLU A 747 -27.10 -56.13 -25.94
N TRP A 748 -28.01 -55.86 -25.00
CA TRP A 748 -28.95 -56.85 -24.44
C TRP A 748 -30.28 -56.20 -24.03
N PHE A 749 -31.41 -56.81 -24.46
CA PHE A 749 -32.81 -56.46 -24.13
C PHE A 749 -33.39 -57.36 -23.01
N GLY A 750 -34.47 -56.90 -22.34
CA GLY A 750 -35.19 -57.47 -21.16
C GLY A 750 -36.01 -58.77 -21.38
N PRO A 751 -36.94 -59.21 -20.46
CA PRO A 751 -38.27 -58.55 -20.26
C PRO A 751 -39.07 -58.79 -18.91
N ASP A 752 -40.13 -57.96 -18.72
CA ASP A 752 -41.45 -58.11 -18.02
C ASP A 752 -41.70 -58.12 -16.47
N GLY A 753 -42.69 -57.29 -16.02
CA GLY A 753 -43.58 -57.58 -14.86
C GLY A 753 -44.11 -56.39 -14.02
N GLU A 754 -45.40 -56.02 -14.16
CA GLU A 754 -46.15 -54.85 -13.64
C GLU A 754 -46.31 -54.64 -12.10
N ARG A 755 -46.65 -53.39 -11.67
CA ARG A 755 -47.56 -53.07 -10.53
C ARG A 755 -48.30 -51.71 -10.67
N ALA A 756 -49.46 -51.65 -9.99
CA ALA A 756 -50.65 -50.79 -10.16
C ALA A 756 -50.63 -49.40 -9.44
N PRO A 757 -51.69 -48.55 -9.52
CA PRO A 757 -51.59 -47.09 -9.56
C PRO A 757 -51.65 -46.39 -8.19
N GLY A 758 -50.83 -45.34 -8.05
CA GLY A 758 -50.96 -44.28 -7.05
C GLY A 758 -50.64 -42.96 -7.73
N GLN A 759 -51.50 -41.95 -7.58
CA GLN A 759 -51.37 -40.64 -8.21
C GLN A 759 -50.04 -39.98 -7.83
N ARG A 760 -49.07 -40.13 -8.71
CA ARG A 760 -47.85 -39.34 -8.80
C ARG A 760 -48.13 -38.38 -9.95
N LEU A 761 -48.14 -37.07 -9.70
CA LEU A 761 -48.07 -36.10 -10.79
C LEU A 761 -46.79 -36.43 -11.57
N GLU A 762 -46.95 -36.91 -12.80
CA GLU A 762 -45.81 -37.25 -13.65
C GLU A 762 -45.00 -35.98 -13.89
N PRO A 763 -43.67 -35.99 -13.65
CA PRO A 763 -42.82 -34.93 -14.15
C PRO A 763 -42.87 -35.03 -15.68
N SER A 764 -43.20 -33.92 -16.34
CA SER A 764 -43.03 -33.81 -17.79
C SER A 764 -41.62 -34.29 -18.17
N LEU A 765 -41.54 -35.19 -19.16
CA LEU A 765 -40.29 -35.71 -19.73
C LEU A 765 -39.26 -34.58 -19.97
N PRO A 766 -37.96 -34.86 -19.81
CA PRO A 766 -36.94 -33.83 -19.72
C PRO A 766 -36.78 -33.13 -21.07
N GLN A 767 -37.39 -31.96 -21.20
CA GLN A 767 -36.76 -30.88 -21.96
C GLN A 767 -35.51 -30.50 -21.18
N ASP A 768 -34.38 -30.30 -21.86
CA ASP A 768 -33.15 -29.88 -21.19
C ASP A 768 -33.47 -28.61 -20.36
N PRO A 769 -33.31 -28.66 -19.01
CA PRO A 769 -33.68 -27.57 -18.12
C PRO A 769 -32.86 -26.29 -18.35
N PHE A 770 -31.87 -26.34 -19.26
CA PHE A 770 -31.02 -25.23 -19.67
C PHE A 770 -31.18 -24.85 -21.16
N GLU A 771 -31.95 -25.58 -21.99
CA GLU A 771 -32.08 -25.33 -23.44
C GLU A 771 -33.13 -24.27 -23.78
N HIS A 772 -34.15 -24.04 -22.93
CA HIS A 772 -35.21 -23.05 -23.16
C HIS A 772 -35.44 -22.22 -21.89
N ASP A 773 -34.99 -20.96 -21.92
CA ASP A 773 -35.33 -19.95 -20.91
C ASP A 773 -36.42 -19.01 -21.47
N PRO A 774 -37.70 -19.13 -21.06
CA PRO A 774 -38.71 -18.12 -21.36
C PRO A 774 -38.54 -16.84 -20.50
N ALA A 775 -37.73 -16.86 -19.43
CA ALA A 775 -37.64 -15.79 -18.45
C ALA A 775 -36.63 -14.69 -18.85
N ASN A 776 -37.11 -13.81 -19.72
CA ASN A 776 -36.45 -12.59 -20.14
C ASN A 776 -36.59 -11.48 -19.07
N SER A 777 -36.12 -11.71 -17.83
CA SER A 777 -36.07 -10.65 -16.81
C SER A 777 -34.63 -10.28 -16.44
N ASP A 778 -34.25 -9.06 -16.84
CA ASP A 778 -33.02 -8.33 -16.47
C ASP A 778 -33.09 -7.77 -15.04
N ALA A 779 -33.88 -8.37 -14.15
CA ALA A 779 -34.00 -7.83 -12.79
C ALA A 779 -32.68 -8.08 -12.03
N PRO A 780 -31.92 -7.04 -11.67
CA PRO A 780 -30.67 -7.21 -10.94
C PRO A 780 -30.99 -7.97 -9.65
N GLY A 781 -30.37 -9.14 -9.50
CA GLY A 781 -30.49 -9.92 -8.27
C GLY A 781 -30.09 -9.03 -7.09
N ILE A 782 -31.04 -8.74 -6.21
CA ILE A 782 -30.73 -8.22 -4.87
C ILE A 782 -30.37 -9.48 -4.05
N PRO A 783 -29.08 -9.73 -3.76
CA PRO A 783 -28.72 -10.85 -2.89
C PRO A 783 -29.35 -10.67 -1.51
N ALA A 784 -29.71 -11.80 -0.92
CA ALA A 784 -30.43 -11.89 0.33
C ALA A 784 -29.74 -11.08 1.44
N MET A 785 -30.48 -10.13 1.99
CA MET A 785 -30.05 -9.23 3.07
C MET A 785 -29.38 -9.95 4.25
N ASP A 786 -28.26 -9.39 4.69
CA ASP A 786 -27.71 -9.43 6.06
C ASP A 786 -27.66 -7.95 6.52
N GLU A 787 -28.82 -7.42 6.95
CA GLU A 787 -28.90 -6.36 7.97
C GLU A 787 -29.71 -6.89 9.16
#